data_AF-A0AA41W4C5-F1
#
_entry.id   AF-A0AA41W4C5-F1
#
_cell.length_a   1.000
_cell.length_b   1.000
_cell.length_c   1.000
_cell.angle_alpha   90.00
_cell.angle_beta   90.00
_cell.angle_gamma   90.00
#
_symmetry.space_group_name_H-M   'P 1'
#
loop_
_entity.id
_entity.type
_entity.pdbx_description
1 polymer ?
#
loop_
_entity_poly.entity_id
_entity_poly.type
_entity_poly.pdbx_seq_one_letter_code
_entity_poly.pdbx_strand_id
1 'polypeptide(L)'
;MKFNIGDKSSVTLLTAALVMGGVTGCVDDGSVNNDNHEYTPEERPLGVVAGEDGEFEPGAEITVSGRLVGTITDQTVLWTQTAGKPLEGIDWTQPEFTFVVEEVDGIESYEFKIEALDIDGNVVEDADGMPLSDDVKITVFDPDEVITLEAEDARFTDGLEVATSGHEMFIANASGDAHLTDMLPGTEVVFDVEMDADSAGLYSLYLNYAIGSGYGGKQGTVTVNGVEYALDLQETGKWEELRVGTVKFEEGTTEVIVCCGWNYYRVDAIKLVPSSGDAPLLPVPATLVNENATDEAVALMEFLASEYGAKTITGQTEFMNYGEVSQTGLREYNKVVAATGGAAPAIVAFDYMDFSTSRSDNGKTPGTLTEDMLAEQAAKNVVLSALWHWAAPSGHPDGEIGSFYTDGTTFDLAAAMADTSSAEYADLIADMDVVAAELKKLQDAGIPVIWRPIHEAEGGWFWWGAAGADAFKELWMLMYDRFTTTHGLNNLIWAFTNTEGLGEEWYPGDEFVDIVGYDGYDGVNDQNAFISQFSTLKDRHNGKKLLALTETGTIPDVEKMHELGAFWNFFITWNTDEWNTPPTYGPGATDPAVIAANYGYKELVNNDDLPGGVAKAGAGTLNNFDRTEDFEVQVNWGATTGLTYSSEWSKYGDKSLSVTKDISAIDTPENVVIQTYPGIAITDQTTLTVTAYAMNAGATVNAHLFVKGIVDGDPVEQWPAAVDLSGAPVELTLDITGYEEVSGYGVRFQGLDGTTTEATFFIDSVMLGNAEGMSVLQDFENTGDVEGQVNWGPAPGLATSKEWSTSGQQSIAMFRDLTEVTEPTDVIIQVYPEGGIDVSEYDSIAVDATALNAGSAQVMLFIKDAGDNWVDSGAVDADDVTLTVDLTSIDTLNGYGIRFIGFDATSTDAKFFADQVRFSNAEGDMIHADFEQVDMWEAQLNWSPTTGITPSEDWGVDNTSSMSIMKDLTASDTPENVVMQTYPALQLEDDVTTLKLTAYAADAGADVNVHLFVKGIKDDAPVEQWPAAVNVNGAPVELMLDVTGYSEISGYGVRFQGLDATSTAAKFYVDHVVLEAAAAE
;
A
#
# COMPACT_ATOMS: atom_id res chain seq x y z
N MET A 1 -0.72 -58.77 -4.99
CA MET A 1 0.05 -59.72 -5.84
C MET A 1 1.34 -59.00 -6.23
N LYS A 2 2.50 -59.62 -5.98
CA LYS A 2 3.87 -59.04 -5.95
C LYS A 2 4.28 -58.20 -7.17
N PHE A 3 5.06 -57.13 -6.95
CA PHE A 3 6.40 -56.83 -7.55
C PHE A 3 7.04 -55.70 -6.70
N ASN A 4 7.95 -55.95 -5.76
CA ASN A 4 9.38 -56.32 -5.80
C ASN A 4 10.33 -55.13 -6.08
N ILE A 5 10.82 -54.55 -4.97
CA ILE A 5 11.87 -53.53 -4.83
C ILE A 5 13.24 -54.13 -5.14
N GLY A 6 14.14 -53.35 -5.75
CA GLY A 6 15.55 -53.71 -5.92
C GLY A 6 16.46 -52.49 -6.05
N ASP A 7 17.24 -52.25 -4.99
CA ASP A 7 18.36 -51.30 -4.88
C ASP A 7 19.41 -51.42 -6.00
N LYS A 8 20.04 -50.29 -6.39
CA LYS A 8 21.44 -49.96 -6.03
C LYS A 8 22.00 -48.72 -6.75
N SER A 9 22.65 -47.89 -5.93
CA SER A 9 23.61 -46.80 -6.20
C SER A 9 24.69 -47.07 -7.27
N SER A 10 25.17 -46.03 -7.97
CA SER A 10 26.58 -45.52 -7.97
C SER A 10 26.88 -44.57 -9.15
N VAL A 11 27.48 -43.43 -8.81
CA VAL A 11 28.11 -42.34 -9.60
C VAL A 11 29.20 -42.82 -10.60
N THR A 12 29.38 -42.13 -11.76
CA THR A 12 30.68 -41.64 -12.34
C THR A 12 30.50 -40.95 -13.73
N LEU A 13 31.05 -39.72 -13.87
CA LEU A 13 31.18 -38.87 -15.07
C LEU A 13 32.08 -39.45 -16.20
N LEU A 14 31.93 -38.98 -17.47
CA LEU A 14 32.86 -38.11 -18.25
C LEU A 14 32.68 -38.15 -19.81
N THR A 15 32.38 -36.98 -20.40
CA THR A 15 32.79 -36.35 -21.69
C THR A 15 32.94 -37.07 -23.06
N ALA A 16 32.21 -36.49 -24.04
CA ALA A 16 32.61 -35.92 -25.35
C ALA A 16 33.10 -36.78 -26.54
N ALA A 17 32.48 -36.56 -27.73
CA ALA A 17 33.16 -36.18 -28.98
C ALA A 17 32.18 -35.93 -30.18
N LEU A 18 32.28 -34.73 -30.77
CA LEU A 18 31.75 -34.28 -32.07
C LEU A 18 32.40 -34.98 -33.28
N VAL A 19 31.65 -35.26 -34.36
CA VAL A 19 32.13 -35.20 -35.77
C VAL A 19 31.01 -34.78 -36.74
N MET A 20 31.29 -33.75 -37.55
CA MET A 20 30.46 -33.19 -38.63
C MET A 20 30.26 -34.10 -39.85
N GLY A 21 29.17 -33.85 -40.60
CA GLY A 21 29.07 -34.16 -42.03
C GLY A 21 27.72 -33.78 -42.64
N GLY A 22 27.65 -32.62 -43.31
CA GLY A 22 26.41 -32.11 -43.95
C GLY A 22 26.18 -32.59 -45.38
N VAL A 23 24.92 -32.48 -45.85
CA VAL A 23 24.52 -32.17 -47.24
C VAL A 23 23.11 -31.53 -47.23
N THR A 24 22.96 -30.46 -48.00
CA THR A 24 21.78 -29.63 -48.27
C THR A 24 20.59 -30.34 -48.93
N GLY A 25 19.35 -29.94 -48.57
CA GLY A 25 18.14 -30.19 -49.39
C GLY A 25 16.80 -29.79 -48.75
N CYS A 26 16.43 -28.51 -48.89
CA CYS A 26 15.10 -27.85 -48.87
C CYS A 26 13.80 -28.58 -48.39
N VAL A 27 13.20 -27.93 -47.38
CA VAL A 27 11.76 -27.57 -47.15
C VAL A 27 10.90 -28.48 -46.27
N ASP A 28 10.43 -27.82 -45.20
CA ASP A 28 9.29 -28.01 -44.28
C ASP A 28 9.23 -29.18 -43.30
N ASP A 29 8.78 -28.77 -42.11
CA ASP A 29 8.26 -29.53 -40.96
C ASP A 29 9.27 -29.90 -39.86
N GLY A 30 8.94 -29.44 -38.64
CA GLY A 30 9.54 -29.87 -37.38
C GLY A 30 10.79 -29.11 -36.91
N SER A 31 10.61 -28.21 -35.93
CA SER A 31 11.57 -28.11 -34.83
C SER A 31 10.81 -27.81 -33.54
N VAL A 32 10.31 -28.87 -32.93
CA VAL A 32 10.33 -29.01 -31.48
C VAL A 32 11.78 -28.78 -31.08
N ASN A 33 12.08 -27.68 -30.40
CA ASN A 33 13.38 -27.50 -29.77
C ASN A 33 13.42 -28.44 -28.56
N ASN A 34 13.99 -29.63 -28.74
CA ASN A 34 14.32 -30.55 -27.65
C ASN A 34 15.83 -30.59 -27.40
N ASP A 35 16.56 -29.51 -27.70
CA ASP A 35 17.96 -29.43 -27.30
C ASP A 35 18.03 -29.46 -25.78
N ASN A 36 18.67 -30.53 -25.28
CA ASN A 36 19.10 -30.73 -23.90
C ASN A 36 19.40 -29.39 -23.21
N HIS A 37 18.46 -28.89 -22.40
CA HIS A 37 18.85 -28.07 -21.27
C HIS A 37 19.71 -28.97 -20.39
N GLU A 38 21.01 -28.67 -20.30
CA GLU A 38 21.78 -29.07 -19.13
C GLU A 38 21.04 -28.46 -17.94
N TYR A 39 20.36 -29.30 -17.17
CA TYR A 39 19.80 -28.92 -15.89
C TYR A 39 20.95 -28.39 -15.04
N THR A 40 21.04 -27.08 -14.96
CA THR A 40 21.80 -26.40 -13.93
C THR A 40 20.86 -26.39 -12.74
N PRO A 41 21.15 -27.10 -11.63
CA PRO A 41 20.33 -26.97 -10.44
C PRO A 41 20.27 -25.49 -10.07
N GLU A 42 19.07 -24.90 -10.08
CA GLU A 42 18.89 -23.50 -9.73
C GLU A 42 19.26 -23.27 -8.27
N GLU A 43 19.94 -22.16 -8.01
CA GLU A 43 20.25 -21.70 -6.67
C GLU A 43 18.95 -21.18 -6.04
N ARG A 44 18.34 -21.97 -5.14
CA ARG A 44 17.24 -21.56 -4.29
C ARG A 44 17.78 -20.70 -3.13
N PRO A 45 17.10 -19.62 -2.73
CA PRO A 45 17.48 -18.85 -1.55
C PRO A 45 17.66 -19.75 -0.33
N LEU A 46 18.77 -19.57 0.38
CA LEU A 46 19.05 -20.31 1.61
C LEU A 46 18.03 -19.89 2.67
N GLY A 47 17.49 -20.85 3.42
CA GLY A 47 16.63 -20.60 4.56
C GLY A 47 16.89 -21.58 5.70
N VAL A 48 16.27 -21.33 6.85
CA VAL A 48 16.34 -22.17 8.05
C VAL A 48 14.92 -22.54 8.47
N VAL A 49 14.73 -23.78 8.90
CA VAL A 49 13.45 -24.26 9.43
C VAL A 49 13.72 -25.01 10.73
N ALA A 50 13.08 -24.58 11.81
CA ALA A 50 13.04 -25.26 13.10
C ALA A 50 11.98 -26.37 13.09
N GLY A 51 12.05 -27.26 14.06
CA GLY A 51 11.06 -28.31 14.27
C GLY A 51 9.79 -27.73 14.88
N GLU A 52 8.75 -28.55 14.98
CA GLU A 52 7.50 -28.14 15.59
C GLU A 52 7.65 -27.90 17.10
N ASP A 53 6.87 -26.95 17.60
CA ASP A 53 6.64 -26.81 19.03
C ASP A 53 6.09 -28.11 19.60
N GLY A 54 6.46 -28.43 20.84
CA GLY A 54 6.06 -29.69 21.44
C GLY A 54 5.83 -29.61 22.94
N GLU A 55 4.85 -30.38 23.39
CA GLU A 55 4.48 -30.52 24.80
C GLU A 55 4.89 -31.91 25.31
N PHE A 56 5.64 -31.97 26.40
CA PHE A 56 6.22 -33.21 26.91
C PHE A 56 6.07 -33.35 28.43
N GLU A 57 5.86 -34.59 28.88
CA GLU A 57 5.96 -34.95 30.29
C GLU A 57 7.43 -34.96 30.76
N PRO A 58 7.70 -34.73 32.05
CA PRO A 58 9.03 -34.84 32.61
C PRO A 58 9.57 -36.27 32.46
N GLY A 59 10.85 -36.38 32.11
CA GLY A 59 11.53 -37.64 31.85
C GLY A 59 11.40 -38.16 30.42
N ALA A 60 10.61 -37.50 29.55
CA ALA A 60 10.59 -37.79 28.13
C ALA A 60 11.95 -37.43 27.48
N GLU A 61 12.36 -38.25 26.50
CA GLU A 61 13.50 -37.93 25.63
C GLU A 61 13.02 -37.00 24.52
N ILE A 62 13.33 -35.71 24.65
CA ILE A 62 12.87 -34.64 23.76
C ILE A 62 13.92 -34.41 22.70
N THR A 63 13.55 -34.57 21.43
CA THR A 63 14.44 -34.26 20.30
C THR A 63 13.95 -33.00 19.60
N VAL A 64 14.82 -32.01 19.55
CA VAL A 64 14.63 -30.78 18.78
C VAL A 64 15.44 -30.91 17.51
N SER A 65 14.79 -30.71 16.36
CA SER A 65 15.42 -30.81 15.05
C SER A 65 15.18 -29.55 14.26
N GLY A 66 16.06 -29.25 13.32
CA GLY A 66 15.92 -28.15 12.39
C GLY A 66 16.86 -28.39 11.21
N ARG A 67 16.63 -27.69 10.11
CA ARG A 67 17.36 -27.91 8.87
C ARG A 67 17.52 -26.64 8.08
N LEU A 68 18.59 -26.60 7.29
CA LEU A 68 18.68 -25.66 6.19
C LEU A 68 17.78 -26.10 5.05
N VAL A 69 17.21 -25.14 4.35
CA VAL A 69 16.43 -25.30 3.13
C VAL A 69 16.97 -24.39 2.03
N GLY A 70 16.62 -24.64 0.78
CA GLY A 70 17.20 -23.93 -0.37
C GLY A 70 18.49 -24.56 -0.90
N THR A 71 19.30 -23.78 -1.63
CA THR A 71 20.55 -24.26 -2.21
C THR A 71 21.68 -24.13 -1.20
N ILE A 72 21.92 -25.25 -0.52
CA ILE A 72 22.97 -25.40 0.48
C ILE A 72 24.24 -25.83 -0.24
N THR A 73 25.27 -24.99 -0.20
CA THR A 73 26.59 -25.31 -0.75
C THR A 73 27.53 -25.72 0.36
N ASP A 74 27.80 -24.80 1.28
CA ASP A 74 28.81 -24.94 2.34
C ASP A 74 28.30 -24.50 3.72
N GLN A 75 27.02 -24.17 3.83
CA GLN A 75 26.40 -23.65 5.06
C GLN A 75 26.10 -24.75 6.09
N THR A 76 26.11 -24.35 7.37
CA THR A 76 25.79 -25.21 8.52
C THR A 76 24.76 -24.53 9.43
N VAL A 77 24.40 -25.13 10.56
CA VAL A 77 23.43 -24.56 11.49
C VAL A 77 24.04 -24.30 12.86
N LEU A 78 23.47 -23.34 13.58
CA LEU A 78 23.76 -23.11 14.99
C LEU A 78 22.46 -22.93 15.75
N TRP A 79 22.31 -23.72 16.81
CA TRP A 79 21.25 -23.54 17.77
C TRP A 79 21.70 -22.64 18.92
N THR A 80 20.80 -21.77 19.36
CA THR A 80 20.95 -20.96 20.57
C THR A 80 19.71 -21.15 21.43
N GLN A 81 19.91 -21.57 22.68
CA GLN A 81 18.82 -21.53 23.65
C GLN A 81 18.57 -20.07 24.06
N THR A 82 17.39 -19.56 23.75
CA THR A 82 16.99 -18.16 23.98
C THR A 82 16.24 -18.00 25.30
N ALA A 83 15.53 -19.03 25.77
CA ALA A 83 14.82 -19.04 27.05
C ALA A 83 14.81 -20.41 27.73
N GLY A 84 14.38 -20.43 29.00
CA GLY A 84 14.29 -21.63 29.83
C GLY A 84 15.54 -21.93 30.66
N LYS A 85 15.52 -23.02 31.43
CA LYS A 85 16.69 -23.46 32.20
C LYS A 85 17.82 -23.89 31.25
N PRO A 86 19.07 -23.43 31.47
CA PRO A 86 20.18 -23.79 30.58
C PRO A 86 20.40 -25.30 30.48
N LEU A 87 20.45 -25.82 29.25
CA LEU A 87 20.79 -27.21 28.97
C LEU A 87 22.31 -27.40 28.90
N GLU A 88 22.82 -28.47 29.52
CA GLU A 88 24.25 -28.82 29.51
C GLU A 88 24.53 -30.00 28.56
N GLY A 89 25.70 -30.00 27.92
CA GLY A 89 26.18 -31.13 27.12
C GLY A 89 25.57 -31.27 25.73
N ILE A 90 24.81 -30.26 25.29
CA ILE A 90 24.26 -30.17 23.94
C ILE A 90 25.35 -29.73 22.95
N ASP A 91 25.41 -30.41 21.80
CA ASP A 91 26.18 -29.94 20.64
C ASP A 91 25.25 -29.11 19.75
N TRP A 92 25.29 -27.80 19.96
CA TRP A 92 24.43 -26.82 19.27
C TRP A 92 24.70 -26.69 17.76
N THR A 93 25.75 -27.34 17.25
CA THR A 93 26.10 -27.29 15.81
C THR A 93 25.47 -28.42 15.00
N GLN A 94 24.77 -29.33 15.67
CA GLN A 94 24.04 -30.40 15.00
C GLN A 94 22.65 -29.91 14.57
N PRO A 95 22.13 -30.37 13.42
CA PRO A 95 20.77 -30.08 12.99
C PRO A 95 19.71 -30.63 13.96
N GLU A 96 20.07 -31.62 14.76
CA GLU A 96 19.21 -32.16 15.81
C GLU A 96 19.97 -32.33 17.12
N PHE A 97 19.28 -32.10 18.23
CA PHE A 97 19.79 -32.41 19.56
C PHE A 97 18.67 -32.94 20.46
N THR A 98 19.07 -33.67 21.49
CA THR A 98 18.14 -34.33 22.40
C THR A 98 18.46 -33.97 23.84
N PHE A 99 17.42 -33.76 24.65
CA PHE A 99 17.55 -33.53 26.08
C PHE A 99 16.41 -34.18 26.86
N VAL A 100 16.56 -34.23 28.19
CA VAL A 100 15.56 -34.78 29.12
C VAL A 100 15.41 -33.79 30.26
N VAL A 101 14.17 -33.43 30.60
CA VAL A 101 13.85 -32.60 31.77
C VAL A 101 13.30 -33.52 32.86
N GLU A 102 14.01 -33.69 33.97
CA GLU A 102 13.66 -34.74 34.96
C GLU A 102 12.41 -34.40 35.80
N GLU A 103 12.23 -33.14 36.20
CA GLU A 103 11.08 -32.67 37.00
C GLU A 103 10.80 -31.18 36.70
N VAL A 104 9.52 -30.80 36.68
CA VAL A 104 9.04 -29.41 36.59
C VAL A 104 7.94 -29.19 37.64
N ASP A 105 7.73 -27.93 38.06
CA ASP A 105 6.68 -27.48 38.99
C ASP A 105 5.86 -26.44 38.23
N GLY A 106 4.62 -26.77 37.85
CA GLY A 106 3.84 -25.99 36.89
C GLY A 106 4.26 -26.24 35.43
N ILE A 107 4.45 -25.15 34.66
CA ILE A 107 4.85 -25.21 33.24
C ILE A 107 6.23 -24.59 33.08
N GLU A 108 7.11 -25.28 32.36
CA GLU A 108 8.42 -24.76 32.00
C GLU A 108 8.60 -24.76 30.48
N SER A 109 8.91 -23.58 29.92
CA SER A 109 9.20 -23.42 28.50
C SER A 109 10.69 -23.32 28.23
N TYR A 110 11.12 -23.96 27.16
CA TYR A 110 12.46 -23.91 26.60
C TYR A 110 12.32 -23.40 25.17
N GLU A 111 12.98 -22.28 24.85
CA GLU A 111 12.94 -21.69 23.52
C GLU A 111 14.31 -21.78 22.89
N PHE A 112 14.33 -22.14 21.61
CA PHE A 112 15.55 -22.34 20.85
C PHE A 112 15.43 -21.63 19.51
N LYS A 113 16.49 -20.92 19.15
CA LYS A 113 16.67 -20.33 17.83
C LYS A 113 17.66 -21.16 17.04
N ILE A 114 17.36 -21.48 15.78
CA ILE A 114 18.31 -22.06 14.83
C ILE A 114 18.69 -20.99 13.81
N GLU A 115 19.97 -20.88 13.49
CA GLU A 115 20.53 -19.91 12.55
C GLU A 115 21.36 -20.64 11.48
N ALA A 116 21.37 -20.11 10.25
CA ALA A 116 22.29 -20.57 9.21
C ALA A 116 23.67 -19.94 9.42
N LEU A 117 24.73 -20.73 9.27
CA LEU A 117 26.12 -20.26 9.27
C LEU A 117 26.77 -20.44 7.90
N ASP A 118 27.54 -19.45 7.47
CA ASP A 118 28.40 -19.53 6.30
C ASP A 118 29.63 -20.46 6.53
N ILE A 119 30.46 -20.63 5.50
CA ILE A 119 31.68 -21.45 5.55
C ILE A 119 32.72 -20.93 6.57
N ASP A 120 32.66 -19.65 6.93
CA ASP A 120 33.55 -18.98 7.88
C ASP A 120 32.98 -19.00 9.31
N GLY A 121 31.74 -19.48 9.49
CA GLY A 121 31.04 -19.60 10.77
C GLY A 121 30.32 -18.32 11.20
N ASN A 122 30.07 -17.38 10.28
CA ASN A 122 29.23 -16.20 10.55
C ASN A 122 27.76 -16.53 10.24
N VAL A 123 26.84 -15.88 10.95
CA VAL A 123 25.41 -16.00 10.67
C VAL A 123 25.13 -15.47 9.27
N VAL A 124 24.39 -16.24 8.48
CA VAL A 124 23.96 -15.82 7.14
C VAL A 124 22.78 -14.88 7.32
N GLU A 125 22.87 -13.71 6.71
CA GLU A 125 21.83 -12.70 6.71
C GLU A 125 21.05 -12.74 5.38
N ASP A 126 19.77 -12.38 5.41
CA ASP A 126 18.95 -12.18 4.22
C ASP A 126 19.26 -10.83 3.53
N ALA A 127 18.47 -10.46 2.52
CA ALA A 127 18.67 -9.26 1.73
C ALA A 127 18.55 -7.96 2.55
N ASP A 128 17.86 -8.02 3.69
CA ASP A 128 17.61 -6.90 4.60
C ASP A 128 18.62 -6.85 5.77
N GLY A 129 19.62 -7.73 5.75
CA GLY A 129 20.63 -7.83 6.81
C GLY A 129 20.14 -8.55 8.07
N MET A 130 19.00 -9.25 8.00
CA MET A 130 18.46 -9.99 9.13
C MET A 130 18.99 -11.43 9.15
N PRO A 131 19.34 -11.98 10.33
CA PRO A 131 19.73 -13.38 10.46
C PRO A 131 18.71 -14.36 9.88
N LEU A 132 19.13 -15.20 8.95
CA LEU A 132 18.35 -16.36 8.53
C LEU A 132 18.20 -17.30 9.73
N SER A 133 17.04 -17.25 10.36
CA SER A 133 16.78 -17.93 11.62
C SER A 133 15.33 -18.38 11.74
N ASP A 134 15.10 -19.37 12.60
CA ASP A 134 13.78 -19.84 12.98
C ASP A 134 13.78 -20.24 14.47
N ASP A 135 12.62 -20.24 15.11
CA ASP A 135 12.45 -20.47 16.54
C ASP A 135 11.56 -21.71 16.79
N VAL A 136 11.84 -22.44 17.87
CA VAL A 136 11.01 -23.55 18.35
C VAL A 136 10.87 -23.49 19.86
N LYS A 137 9.65 -23.77 20.33
CA LYS A 137 9.28 -23.79 21.73
C LYS A 137 8.92 -25.20 22.20
N ILE A 138 9.65 -25.64 23.21
CA ILE A 138 9.37 -26.89 23.92
C ILE A 138 8.76 -26.55 25.28
N THR A 139 7.56 -27.05 25.52
CA THR A 139 6.88 -26.92 26.80
C THR A 139 6.95 -28.24 27.55
N VAL A 140 7.48 -28.21 28.77
CA VAL A 140 7.45 -29.33 29.69
C VAL A 140 6.48 -28.98 30.81
N PHE A 141 5.42 -29.77 30.97
CA PHE A 141 4.36 -29.52 31.94
C PHE A 141 4.46 -30.49 33.11
N ASP A 142 4.06 -30.04 34.30
CA ASP A 142 3.86 -30.92 35.44
C ASP A 142 2.61 -31.79 35.15
N PRO A 143 2.71 -33.13 35.17
CA PRO A 143 1.56 -34.01 34.98
C PRO A 143 0.40 -33.72 35.95
N ASP A 144 0.67 -33.14 37.12
CA ASP A 144 -0.36 -32.75 38.09
C ASP A 144 -1.19 -31.52 37.62
N GLU A 145 -0.71 -30.74 36.64
CA GLU A 145 -1.43 -29.61 36.02
C GLU A 145 -2.28 -30.03 34.82
N VAL A 146 -2.15 -31.28 34.34
CA VAL A 146 -2.97 -31.80 33.25
C VAL A 146 -4.36 -32.14 33.75
N ILE A 147 -5.37 -31.49 33.18
CA ILE A 147 -6.75 -31.80 33.48
C ILE A 147 -7.19 -32.93 32.54
N THR A 148 -7.40 -34.12 33.09
CA THR A 148 -7.97 -35.25 32.35
C THR A 148 -9.44 -35.42 32.73
N LEU A 149 -10.32 -35.44 31.73
CA LEU A 149 -11.75 -35.74 31.92
C LEU A 149 -12.09 -37.06 31.22
N GLU A 150 -12.55 -38.03 32.00
CA GLU A 150 -12.86 -39.39 31.54
C GLU A 150 -14.22 -39.43 30.83
N ALA A 151 -14.30 -40.16 29.72
CA ALA A 151 -15.51 -40.22 28.89
C ALA A 151 -16.66 -40.96 29.58
N GLU A 152 -16.38 -41.90 30.48
CA GLU A 152 -17.41 -42.58 31.29
C GLU A 152 -18.11 -41.68 32.32
N ASP A 153 -17.48 -40.57 32.70
CA ASP A 153 -18.03 -39.57 33.62
C ASP A 153 -18.70 -38.39 32.88
N ALA A 154 -18.49 -38.29 31.57
CA ALA A 154 -19.09 -37.29 30.70
C ALA A 154 -20.59 -37.55 30.46
N ARG A 155 -21.30 -36.54 29.93
CA ARG A 155 -22.67 -36.72 29.44
C ARG A 155 -22.61 -37.29 28.02
N PHE A 156 -23.41 -38.31 27.71
CA PHE A 156 -23.42 -38.88 26.36
C PHE A 156 -24.81 -39.34 25.93
N THR A 157 -25.04 -39.44 24.62
CA THR A 157 -26.35 -39.79 24.03
C THR A 157 -26.81 -41.20 24.40
N ASP A 158 -28.13 -41.37 24.56
CA ASP A 158 -28.78 -42.69 24.69
C ASP A 158 -28.40 -43.63 23.54
N GLY A 159 -27.63 -44.67 23.84
CA GLY A 159 -27.14 -45.65 22.85
C GLY A 159 -25.63 -45.90 22.92
N LEU A 160 -24.87 -44.99 23.53
CA LEU A 160 -23.49 -45.23 23.96
C LEU A 160 -23.48 -46.00 25.29
N GLU A 161 -22.54 -46.93 25.43
CA GLU A 161 -22.33 -47.69 26.67
C GLU A 161 -20.90 -47.50 27.17
N VAL A 162 -20.72 -47.58 28.49
CA VAL A 162 -19.39 -47.64 29.11
C VAL A 162 -18.85 -49.06 29.01
N ALA A 163 -17.77 -49.22 28.26
CA ALA A 163 -17.04 -50.47 28.10
C ALA A 163 -15.97 -50.61 29.19
N THR A 164 -16.07 -51.69 29.97
CA THR A 164 -15.07 -52.09 30.98
C THR A 164 -14.55 -53.50 30.68
N SER A 165 -13.51 -53.95 31.38
CA SER A 165 -12.95 -55.29 31.23
C SER A 165 -14.02 -56.39 31.21
N GLY A 166 -14.19 -57.05 30.05
CA GLY A 166 -15.18 -58.10 29.81
C GLY A 166 -16.29 -57.70 28.84
N HIS A 167 -16.39 -56.41 28.49
CA HIS A 167 -17.22 -55.91 27.40
C HIS A 167 -16.62 -56.27 26.03
N GLU A 168 -17.44 -56.53 25.01
CA GLU A 168 -16.94 -56.99 23.70
C GLU A 168 -16.14 -55.94 22.94
N MET A 169 -16.44 -54.66 23.20
CA MET A 169 -15.76 -53.49 22.64
C MET A 169 -14.66 -52.94 23.56
N PHE A 170 -14.30 -53.63 24.64
CA PHE A 170 -13.27 -53.14 25.56
C PHE A 170 -11.87 -53.16 24.94
N ILE A 171 -11.15 -52.04 25.03
CA ILE A 171 -9.72 -51.92 24.71
C ILE A 171 -8.96 -51.69 26.02
N ALA A 172 -7.97 -52.54 26.29
CA ALA A 172 -7.19 -52.44 27.53
C ALA A 172 -6.28 -51.19 27.54
N ASN A 173 -5.91 -50.74 28.75
CA ASN A 173 -5.10 -49.54 29.01
C ASN A 173 -5.80 -48.22 28.63
N ALA A 174 -7.14 -48.20 28.68
CA ALA A 174 -7.92 -46.98 28.77
C ALA A 174 -7.58 -46.22 30.06
N SER A 175 -7.65 -44.89 30.02
CA SER A 175 -7.66 -44.06 31.23
C SER A 175 -8.86 -44.46 32.11
N GLY A 176 -8.74 -44.35 33.43
CA GLY A 176 -9.80 -44.82 34.34
C GLY A 176 -10.15 -46.32 34.33
N ASP A 177 -9.52 -47.16 33.48
CA ASP A 177 -9.90 -48.55 33.16
C ASP A 177 -11.30 -48.72 32.52
N ALA A 178 -11.89 -47.65 31.96
CA ALA A 178 -13.17 -47.67 31.24
C ALA A 178 -13.14 -46.68 30.07
N HIS A 179 -14.05 -46.84 29.11
CA HIS A 179 -14.17 -45.92 27.97
C HIS A 179 -15.55 -46.09 27.32
N LEU A 180 -15.89 -45.27 26.32
CA LEU A 180 -17.15 -45.42 25.58
C LEU A 180 -17.04 -46.41 24.41
N THR A 181 -18.14 -47.09 24.11
CA THR A 181 -18.29 -47.94 22.93
C THR A 181 -18.24 -47.12 21.62
N ASP A 182 -18.24 -47.79 20.46
CA ASP A 182 -18.23 -47.12 19.15
C ASP A 182 -19.31 -46.01 19.10
N MET A 183 -18.88 -44.78 18.87
CA MET A 183 -19.80 -43.69 18.55
C MET A 183 -20.54 -44.03 17.26
N LEU A 184 -21.85 -43.84 17.26
CA LEU A 184 -22.69 -44.09 16.10
C LEU A 184 -23.13 -42.75 15.49
N PRO A 185 -23.53 -42.71 14.21
CA PRO A 185 -24.07 -41.49 13.63
C PRO A 185 -25.20 -40.89 14.48
N GLY A 186 -25.02 -39.64 14.91
CA GLY A 186 -25.96 -38.91 15.78
C GLY A 186 -25.74 -39.10 17.28
N THR A 187 -24.66 -39.75 17.72
CA THR A 187 -24.23 -39.75 19.13
C THR A 187 -23.19 -38.68 19.41
N GLU A 188 -23.22 -38.11 20.60
CA GLU A 188 -22.28 -37.12 21.11
C GLU A 188 -21.81 -37.48 22.52
N VAL A 189 -20.61 -37.02 22.87
CA VAL A 189 -20.03 -37.04 24.22
C VAL A 189 -19.74 -35.59 24.60
N VAL A 190 -20.29 -35.15 25.73
CA VAL A 190 -20.20 -33.77 26.23
C VAL A 190 -19.47 -33.78 27.55
N PHE A 191 -18.28 -33.20 27.54
CA PHE A 191 -17.45 -32.98 28.73
C PHE A 191 -17.77 -31.59 29.29
N ASP A 192 -18.15 -31.54 30.57
CA ASP A 192 -18.32 -30.30 31.31
C ASP A 192 -16.98 -29.89 31.94
N VAL A 193 -16.32 -28.89 31.37
CA VAL A 193 -15.04 -28.36 31.87
C VAL A 193 -15.33 -27.16 32.77
N GLU A 194 -15.03 -27.29 34.06
CA GLU A 194 -15.20 -26.21 35.05
C GLU A 194 -13.85 -25.55 35.34
N MET A 195 -13.72 -24.26 35.01
CA MET A 195 -12.54 -23.43 35.27
C MET A 195 -12.86 -22.36 36.32
N ASP A 196 -11.97 -22.19 37.29
CA ASP A 196 -11.98 -21.01 38.15
C ASP A 196 -11.10 -19.90 37.58
N ALA A 197 -11.11 -18.72 38.23
CA ALA A 197 -10.35 -17.57 37.78
C ALA A 197 -8.82 -17.80 37.71
N ASP A 198 -8.29 -18.75 38.49
CA ASP A 198 -6.86 -19.07 38.51
C ASP A 198 -6.49 -20.11 37.43
N SER A 199 -7.48 -20.89 36.96
CA SER A 199 -7.32 -21.94 35.94
C SER A 199 -7.80 -21.51 34.54
N ALA A 200 -8.49 -20.36 34.42
CA ALA A 200 -8.89 -19.81 33.13
C ALA A 200 -7.66 -19.43 32.28
N GLY A 201 -7.65 -19.79 31.00
CA GLY A 201 -6.48 -19.62 30.14
C GLY A 201 -6.53 -20.44 28.85
N LEU A 202 -5.40 -20.50 28.15
CA LEU A 202 -5.22 -21.31 26.95
C LEU A 202 -4.76 -22.72 27.32
N TYR A 203 -5.30 -23.71 26.63
CA TYR A 203 -4.97 -25.12 26.80
C TYR A 203 -4.82 -25.80 25.44
N SER A 204 -3.80 -26.61 25.27
CA SER A 204 -3.79 -27.61 24.20
C SER A 204 -4.76 -28.72 24.59
N LEU A 205 -5.79 -28.90 23.76
CA LEU A 205 -6.81 -29.93 23.93
C LEU A 205 -6.39 -31.19 23.16
N TYR A 206 -6.39 -32.33 23.84
CA TYR A 206 -6.15 -33.64 23.27
C TYR A 206 -7.38 -34.54 23.43
N LEU A 207 -7.67 -35.32 22.39
CA LEU A 207 -8.67 -36.37 22.39
C LEU A 207 -7.97 -37.73 22.43
N ASN A 208 -8.22 -38.53 23.48
CA ASN A 208 -7.77 -39.92 23.49
C ASN A 208 -8.83 -40.81 22.83
N TYR A 209 -8.49 -41.38 21.69
CA TYR A 209 -9.40 -42.14 20.84
C TYR A 209 -8.83 -43.49 20.43
N ALA A 210 -9.72 -44.38 19.95
CA ALA A 210 -9.31 -45.59 19.27
C ALA A 210 -10.29 -45.98 18.16
N ILE A 211 -9.75 -46.52 17.08
CA ILE A 211 -10.52 -47.16 16.02
C ILE A 211 -10.17 -48.65 15.97
N GLY A 212 -11.20 -49.50 16.05
CA GLY A 212 -11.02 -50.95 15.96
C GLY A 212 -10.44 -51.39 14.61
N SER A 213 -9.57 -52.41 14.61
CA SER A 213 -8.92 -52.86 13.38
C SER A 213 -9.91 -53.29 12.29
N GLY A 214 -9.66 -52.87 11.06
CA GLY A 214 -10.46 -53.16 9.86
C GLY A 214 -11.60 -52.17 9.60
N TYR A 215 -11.72 -51.09 10.38
CA TYR A 215 -12.72 -50.05 10.18
C TYR A 215 -12.25 -48.99 9.17
N GLY A 216 -10.95 -48.81 8.95
CA GLY A 216 -10.37 -47.68 8.22
C GLY A 216 -10.47 -46.37 8.99
N GLY A 217 -9.84 -45.31 8.47
CA GLY A 217 -9.91 -43.96 9.05
C GLY A 217 -11.34 -43.41 9.14
N LYS A 218 -11.56 -42.47 10.05
CA LYS A 218 -12.85 -41.81 10.30
C LYS A 218 -12.67 -40.31 10.43
N GLN A 219 -13.77 -39.59 10.26
CA GLN A 219 -13.86 -38.17 10.56
C GLN A 219 -14.78 -37.94 11.74
N GLY A 220 -14.42 -36.97 12.57
CA GLY A 220 -15.22 -36.48 13.69
C GLY A 220 -15.05 -34.99 13.87
N THR A 221 -15.68 -34.43 14.89
CA THR A 221 -15.54 -33.02 15.26
C THR A 221 -15.40 -32.91 16.78
N VAL A 222 -14.64 -31.93 17.23
CA VAL A 222 -14.71 -31.42 18.60
C VAL A 222 -15.21 -29.99 18.55
N THR A 223 -16.25 -29.66 19.31
CA THR A 223 -16.75 -28.30 19.42
C THR A 223 -16.44 -27.77 20.81
N VAL A 224 -15.80 -26.60 20.89
CA VAL A 224 -15.57 -25.88 22.15
C VAL A 224 -15.97 -24.43 22.00
N ASN A 225 -16.81 -23.92 22.91
CA ASN A 225 -17.34 -22.55 22.84
C ASN A 225 -18.01 -22.21 21.47
N GLY A 226 -18.63 -23.19 20.81
CA GLY A 226 -19.23 -23.03 19.49
C GLY A 226 -18.27 -23.11 18.31
N VAL A 227 -16.96 -23.19 18.56
CA VAL A 227 -15.92 -23.34 17.53
C VAL A 227 -15.71 -24.82 17.24
N GLU A 228 -15.83 -25.22 15.97
CA GLU A 228 -15.61 -26.60 15.53
C GLU A 228 -14.16 -26.86 15.11
N TYR A 229 -13.61 -27.96 15.58
CA TYR A 229 -12.30 -28.51 15.21
C TYR A 229 -12.53 -29.84 14.51
N ALA A 230 -12.19 -29.90 13.22
CA ALA A 230 -12.34 -31.12 12.43
C ALA A 230 -11.28 -32.15 12.84
N LEU A 231 -11.68 -33.41 12.97
CA LEU A 231 -10.80 -34.51 13.31
C LEU A 231 -10.63 -35.45 12.12
N ASP A 232 -9.38 -35.71 11.72
CA ASP A 232 -9.02 -36.87 10.91
C ASP A 232 -8.43 -37.96 11.80
N LEU A 233 -9.17 -39.07 11.93
CA LEU A 233 -8.88 -40.15 12.87
C LEU A 233 -8.37 -41.36 12.10
N GLN A 234 -7.12 -41.73 12.33
CA GLN A 234 -6.48 -42.87 11.69
C GLN A 234 -6.91 -44.19 12.31
N GLU A 235 -6.84 -45.30 11.56
CA GLU A 235 -7.09 -46.63 12.13
C GLU A 235 -5.93 -47.05 13.06
N THR A 236 -6.14 -47.00 14.37
CA THR A 236 -5.06 -47.19 15.35
C THR A 236 -4.98 -48.63 15.91
N GLY A 237 -6.13 -49.27 16.16
CA GLY A 237 -6.21 -50.58 16.84
C GLY A 237 -5.81 -50.57 18.33
N LYS A 238 -5.48 -49.40 18.90
CA LYS A 238 -5.06 -49.13 20.27
C LYS A 238 -5.44 -47.69 20.64
N TRP A 239 -5.31 -47.31 21.92
CA TRP A 239 -5.46 -45.92 22.33
C TRP A 239 -4.36 -45.04 21.72
N GLU A 240 -4.78 -43.88 21.23
CA GLU A 240 -3.94 -42.87 20.60
C GLU A 240 -4.47 -41.49 20.97
N GLU A 241 -3.56 -40.58 21.27
CA GLU A 241 -3.88 -39.20 21.61
C GLU A 241 -3.76 -38.35 20.35
N LEU A 242 -4.86 -37.70 19.97
CA LEU A 242 -4.90 -36.73 18.91
C LEU A 242 -4.92 -35.33 19.53
N ARG A 243 -3.96 -34.47 19.15
CA ARG A 243 -4.05 -33.04 19.46
C ARG A 243 -5.18 -32.43 18.62
N VAL A 244 -6.15 -31.83 19.28
CA VAL A 244 -7.32 -31.18 18.65
C VAL A 244 -6.96 -29.73 18.26
N GLY A 245 -6.25 -29.03 19.13
CA GLY A 245 -5.84 -27.63 18.92
C GLY A 245 -5.67 -26.87 20.23
N THR A 246 -5.26 -25.61 20.13
CA THR A 246 -5.19 -24.69 21.28
C THR A 246 -6.57 -24.05 21.51
N VAL A 247 -7.10 -24.14 22.73
CA VAL A 247 -8.44 -23.70 23.09
C VAL A 247 -8.40 -22.80 24.32
N LYS A 248 -9.13 -21.68 24.27
CA LYS A 248 -9.29 -20.78 25.42
C LYS A 248 -10.48 -21.18 26.28
N PHE A 249 -10.26 -21.31 27.59
CA PHE A 249 -11.31 -21.49 28.59
C PHE A 249 -11.39 -20.26 29.49
N GLU A 250 -12.61 -19.76 29.68
CA GLU A 250 -12.91 -18.64 30.58
C GLU A 250 -13.37 -19.16 31.95
N GLU A 251 -13.39 -18.29 32.98
CA GLU A 251 -13.96 -18.65 34.29
C GLU A 251 -15.43 -19.08 34.14
N GLY A 252 -15.76 -20.29 34.63
CA GLY A 252 -17.08 -20.88 34.53
C GLY A 252 -17.06 -22.29 33.96
N THR A 253 -18.21 -22.72 33.44
CA THR A 253 -18.36 -24.04 32.81
C THR A 253 -18.43 -23.90 31.29
N THR A 254 -17.53 -24.59 30.60
CA THR A 254 -17.51 -24.72 29.14
C THR A 254 -17.85 -26.16 28.75
N GLU A 255 -18.71 -26.33 27.75
CA GLU A 255 -18.98 -27.64 27.15
C GLU A 255 -17.94 -27.92 26.05
N VAL A 256 -17.24 -29.05 26.16
CA VAL A 256 -16.44 -29.65 25.08
C VAL A 256 -17.23 -30.82 24.52
N ILE A 257 -17.66 -30.70 23.27
CA ILE A 257 -18.54 -31.68 22.62
C ILE A 257 -17.71 -32.47 21.60
N VAL A 258 -17.52 -33.75 21.83
CA VAL A 258 -16.95 -34.67 20.84
C VAL A 258 -18.13 -35.31 20.11
N CYS A 259 -18.33 -34.94 18.85
CA CYS A 259 -19.49 -35.39 18.09
C CYS A 259 -19.33 -35.24 16.58
N CYS A 260 -20.41 -35.61 15.87
CA CYS A 260 -20.66 -35.39 14.44
C CYS A 260 -19.57 -35.96 13.50
N GLY A 261 -19.84 -35.93 12.19
CA GLY A 261 -19.02 -36.64 11.21
C GLY A 261 -19.36 -38.13 11.06
N TRP A 262 -18.40 -38.92 10.55
CA TRP A 262 -18.63 -40.33 10.21
C TRP A 262 -18.81 -41.22 11.45
N ASN A 263 -18.31 -40.80 12.61
CA ASN A 263 -18.33 -41.57 13.86
C ASN A 263 -17.58 -42.92 13.73
N TYR A 264 -18.01 -43.97 14.42
CA TYR A 264 -17.37 -45.31 14.48
C TYR A 264 -15.93 -45.33 15.03
N TYR A 265 -15.65 -44.41 15.94
CA TYR A 265 -14.48 -44.41 16.81
C TYR A 265 -14.91 -44.45 18.27
N ARG A 266 -13.98 -44.76 19.18
CA ARG A 266 -14.21 -44.81 20.63
C ARG A 266 -13.50 -43.64 21.29
N VAL A 267 -14.11 -43.11 22.34
CA VAL A 267 -13.55 -42.01 23.14
C VAL A 267 -13.24 -42.56 24.54
N ASP A 268 -12.03 -42.31 24.98
CA ASP A 268 -11.53 -42.66 26.32
C ASP A 268 -11.61 -41.45 27.26
N ALA A 269 -10.98 -40.35 26.86
CA ALA A 269 -10.89 -39.13 27.65
C ALA A 269 -10.56 -37.93 26.76
N ILE A 270 -10.72 -36.73 27.33
CA ILE A 270 -10.01 -35.54 26.86
C ILE A 270 -8.95 -35.12 27.86
N LYS A 271 -7.86 -34.54 27.37
CA LYS A 271 -6.80 -33.93 28.20
C LYS A 271 -6.63 -32.47 27.84
N LEU A 272 -6.49 -31.64 28.86
CA LEU A 272 -6.17 -30.22 28.74
C LEU A 272 -4.78 -30.02 29.32
N VAL A 273 -3.84 -29.63 28.47
CA VAL A 273 -2.49 -29.25 28.87
C VAL A 273 -2.42 -27.72 28.82
N PRO A 274 -2.15 -27.02 29.94
CA PRO A 274 -2.10 -25.57 29.89
C PRO A 274 -1.02 -25.09 28.91
N SER A 275 -1.37 -24.10 28.09
CA SER A 275 -0.60 -23.63 26.95
C SER A 275 -0.43 -22.12 26.98
N SER A 276 0.65 -21.62 26.38
CA SER A 276 0.87 -20.19 26.19
C SER A 276 0.31 -19.63 24.88
N GLY A 277 -0.33 -20.46 24.05
CA GLY A 277 -0.70 -20.13 22.66
C GLY A 277 0.31 -20.65 21.64
N ASP A 278 -0.10 -20.70 20.37
CA ASP A 278 0.75 -21.12 19.25
C ASP A 278 1.80 -20.06 18.91
N ALA A 279 2.95 -20.46 18.35
CA ALA A 279 3.97 -19.53 17.87
C ALA A 279 3.38 -18.51 16.85
N PRO A 280 3.85 -17.25 16.88
CA PRO A 280 3.43 -16.24 15.90
C PRO A 280 3.74 -16.71 14.47
N LEU A 281 3.01 -16.15 13.49
CA LEU A 281 3.32 -16.41 12.09
C LEU A 281 4.70 -15.87 11.74
N LEU A 282 5.43 -16.60 10.90
CA LEU A 282 6.68 -16.12 10.36
C LEU A 282 6.37 -15.04 9.30
N PRO A 283 7.17 -13.96 9.24
CA PRO A 283 7.08 -12.99 8.16
C PRO A 283 7.18 -13.69 6.80
N VAL A 284 6.34 -13.28 5.85
CA VAL A 284 6.40 -13.76 4.47
C VAL A 284 7.13 -12.72 3.63
N PRO A 285 8.20 -13.08 2.90
CA PRO A 285 8.88 -12.14 2.01
C PRO A 285 7.91 -11.59 0.96
N ALA A 286 7.97 -10.29 0.70
CA ALA A 286 7.15 -9.63 -0.31
C ALA A 286 7.60 -9.90 -1.77
N THR A 287 8.32 -11.00 -1.99
CA THR A 287 8.82 -11.39 -3.31
C THR A 287 7.75 -12.17 -4.06
N LEU A 288 7.30 -11.63 -5.20
CA LEU A 288 6.39 -12.31 -6.10
C LEU A 288 7.10 -13.40 -6.91
N VAL A 289 6.38 -14.46 -7.26
CA VAL A 289 6.91 -15.56 -8.08
C VAL A 289 7.29 -15.13 -9.50
N ASN A 290 6.70 -14.03 -9.99
CA ASN A 290 7.11 -13.41 -11.23
C ASN A 290 8.24 -12.40 -10.98
N GLU A 291 9.46 -12.73 -11.40
CA GLU A 291 10.63 -11.84 -11.26
C GLU A 291 10.49 -10.50 -12.02
N ASN A 292 9.57 -10.41 -12.99
CA ASN A 292 9.30 -9.20 -13.75
C ASN A 292 8.04 -8.48 -13.27
N ALA A 293 7.56 -8.76 -12.05
CA ALA A 293 6.37 -8.13 -11.49
C ALA A 293 6.47 -6.59 -11.57
N THR A 294 5.34 -5.92 -11.80
CA THR A 294 5.33 -4.45 -11.81
C THR A 294 5.52 -3.91 -10.41
N ASP A 295 6.01 -2.68 -10.29
CA ASP A 295 6.26 -2.04 -9.00
C ASP A 295 4.98 -1.96 -8.15
N GLU A 296 3.81 -1.78 -8.79
CA GLU A 296 2.52 -1.73 -8.08
C GLU A 296 2.11 -3.12 -7.55
N ALA A 297 2.44 -4.19 -8.26
CA ALA A 297 2.19 -5.56 -7.77
C ALA A 297 3.11 -5.91 -6.60
N VAL A 298 4.38 -5.49 -6.67
CA VAL A 298 5.33 -5.63 -5.55
C VAL A 298 4.84 -4.81 -4.34
N ALA A 299 4.43 -3.55 -4.54
CA ALA A 299 3.91 -2.69 -3.47
C ALA A 299 2.64 -3.27 -2.83
N LEU A 300 1.72 -3.84 -3.63
CA LEU A 300 0.56 -4.54 -3.09
C LEU A 300 0.99 -5.77 -2.26
N MET A 301 1.93 -6.57 -2.75
CA MET A 301 2.43 -7.73 -2.01
C MET A 301 3.16 -7.33 -0.71
N GLU A 302 3.93 -6.24 -0.72
CA GLU A 302 4.57 -5.66 0.47
C GLU A 302 3.53 -5.23 1.50
N PHE A 303 2.48 -4.55 1.06
CA PHE A 303 1.37 -4.17 1.92
C PHE A 303 0.69 -5.41 2.53
N LEU A 304 0.29 -6.38 1.69
CA LEU A 304 -0.34 -7.62 2.14
C LEU A 304 0.57 -8.35 3.16
N ALA A 305 1.87 -8.43 2.90
CA ALA A 305 2.84 -9.06 3.80
C ALA A 305 3.02 -8.28 5.11
N SER A 306 3.02 -6.94 5.08
CA SER A 306 3.19 -6.11 6.28
C SER A 306 2.03 -6.22 7.27
N GLU A 307 0.82 -6.51 6.77
CA GLU A 307 -0.36 -6.68 7.60
C GLU A 307 -0.50 -8.13 8.12
N TYR A 308 0.23 -9.09 7.53
CA TYR A 308 0.10 -10.50 7.83
C TYR A 308 0.54 -10.85 9.26
N GLY A 309 -0.34 -11.56 9.98
CA GLY A 309 -0.13 -11.95 11.38
C GLY A 309 -0.43 -10.86 12.40
N ALA A 310 -0.84 -9.67 11.98
CA ALA A 310 -1.31 -8.60 12.85
C ALA A 310 -2.77 -8.22 12.54
N LYS A 311 -3.10 -8.05 11.26
CA LYS A 311 -4.40 -7.58 10.78
C LYS A 311 -5.00 -8.51 9.71
N THR A 312 -6.27 -8.29 9.42
CA THR A 312 -6.98 -8.94 8.31
C THR A 312 -7.63 -7.89 7.41
N ILE A 313 -7.40 -8.01 6.11
CA ILE A 313 -7.93 -7.10 5.09
C ILE A 313 -9.31 -7.55 4.64
N THR A 314 -10.23 -6.59 4.55
CA THR A 314 -11.63 -6.86 4.21
C THR A 314 -11.85 -6.99 2.71
N GLY A 315 -12.73 -7.89 2.30
CA GLY A 315 -13.03 -8.10 0.88
C GLY A 315 -14.45 -8.55 0.59
N GLN A 316 -14.94 -8.19 -0.61
CA GLN A 316 -16.30 -8.47 -1.05
C GLN A 316 -16.35 -8.81 -2.55
N THR A 317 -17.04 -9.89 -2.89
CA THR A 317 -17.29 -10.30 -4.29
C THR A 317 -18.45 -9.54 -4.92
N GLU A 318 -18.27 -9.17 -6.19
CA GLU A 318 -19.24 -8.49 -7.05
C GLU A 318 -19.49 -9.27 -8.35
N PHE A 319 -20.76 -9.39 -8.73
CA PHE A 319 -21.19 -9.97 -10.00
C PHE A 319 -22.01 -8.98 -10.80
N MET A 320 -21.37 -8.34 -11.78
CA MET A 320 -22.03 -7.40 -12.68
C MET A 320 -23.03 -8.14 -13.58
N ASN A 321 -24.27 -7.64 -13.65
CA ASN A 321 -25.31 -8.23 -14.50
C ASN A 321 -25.74 -7.25 -15.59
N TYR A 322 -24.96 -7.22 -16.68
CA TYR A 322 -25.25 -6.38 -17.85
C TYR A 322 -26.53 -6.77 -18.61
N GLY A 323 -27.16 -7.90 -18.29
CA GLY A 323 -28.46 -8.30 -18.81
C GLY A 323 -29.63 -7.47 -18.26
N GLU A 324 -29.43 -6.79 -17.13
CA GLU A 324 -30.42 -5.91 -16.49
C GLU A 324 -29.78 -4.55 -16.17
N VAL A 325 -30.00 -3.55 -17.02
CA VAL A 325 -29.42 -2.19 -16.95
C VAL A 325 -29.58 -1.50 -15.57
N SER A 326 -30.49 -1.97 -14.72
CA SER A 326 -30.68 -1.48 -13.34
C SER A 326 -29.73 -2.08 -12.29
N GLN A 327 -28.76 -2.92 -12.68
CA GLN A 327 -27.87 -3.66 -11.77
C GLN A 327 -26.37 -3.44 -12.08
N THR A 328 -25.94 -2.18 -12.25
CA THR A 328 -24.53 -1.79 -12.45
C THR A 328 -23.96 -1.11 -11.19
N GLY A 329 -22.63 -1.20 -10.99
CA GLY A 329 -21.90 -0.70 -9.81
C GLY A 329 -21.66 -1.77 -8.73
N LEU A 330 -20.81 -1.45 -7.73
CA LEU A 330 -20.45 -2.37 -6.64
C LEU A 330 -21.60 -2.54 -5.63
N ARG A 331 -22.52 -3.48 -5.87
CA ARG A 331 -23.78 -3.62 -5.12
C ARG A 331 -23.55 -4.17 -3.71
N GLU A 332 -22.73 -5.21 -3.60
CA GLU A 332 -22.48 -5.88 -2.33
C GLU A 332 -21.58 -5.01 -1.42
N TYR A 333 -20.58 -4.35 -2.00
CA TYR A 333 -19.79 -3.29 -1.37
C TYR A 333 -20.70 -2.23 -0.75
N ASN A 334 -21.66 -1.71 -1.52
CA ASN A 334 -22.59 -0.69 -1.02
C ASN A 334 -23.52 -1.20 0.09
N LYS A 335 -23.84 -2.50 0.14
CA LYS A 335 -24.58 -3.08 1.28
C LYS A 335 -23.75 -3.05 2.56
N VAL A 336 -22.45 -3.34 2.46
CA VAL A 336 -21.52 -3.24 3.59
C VAL A 336 -21.42 -1.80 4.07
N VAL A 337 -21.14 -0.84 3.17
CA VAL A 337 -21.08 0.59 3.50
C VAL A 337 -22.35 1.07 4.20
N ALA A 338 -23.52 0.66 3.71
CA ALA A 338 -24.79 1.01 4.33
C ALA A 338 -24.99 0.38 5.72
N ALA A 339 -24.48 -0.83 5.95
CA ALA A 339 -24.58 -1.53 7.22
C ALA A 339 -23.65 -0.93 8.28
N THR A 340 -22.43 -0.54 7.89
CA THR A 340 -21.40 0.04 8.76
C THR A 340 -21.61 1.53 9.03
N GLY A 341 -22.32 2.22 8.15
CA GLY A 341 -22.48 3.67 8.20
C GLY A 341 -21.28 4.45 7.64
N GLY A 342 -20.43 3.81 6.83
CA GLY A 342 -19.33 4.47 6.12
C GLY A 342 -18.16 3.56 5.77
N ALA A 343 -17.78 2.65 6.68
CA ALA A 343 -16.66 1.73 6.45
C ALA A 343 -16.93 0.78 5.29
N ALA A 344 -15.91 0.51 4.48
CA ALA A 344 -16.06 -0.21 3.22
C ALA A 344 -15.01 -1.32 3.02
N PRO A 345 -15.32 -2.39 2.25
CA PRO A 345 -14.36 -3.42 1.90
C PRO A 345 -13.13 -2.87 1.17
N ALA A 346 -11.92 -3.26 1.57
CA ALA A 346 -10.68 -2.87 0.91
C ALA A 346 -10.44 -3.60 -0.42
N ILE A 347 -10.84 -4.88 -0.49
CA ILE A 347 -10.72 -5.72 -1.69
C ILE A 347 -12.08 -5.86 -2.36
N VAL A 348 -12.12 -5.63 -3.66
CA VAL A 348 -13.27 -5.94 -4.52
C VAL A 348 -12.90 -7.11 -5.43
N ALA A 349 -13.63 -8.21 -5.28
CA ALA A 349 -13.47 -9.37 -6.14
C ALA A 349 -14.49 -9.39 -7.29
N PHE A 350 -14.07 -9.75 -8.49
CA PHE A 350 -14.92 -9.81 -9.69
C PHE A 350 -14.56 -10.99 -10.60
N ASP A 351 -15.43 -11.32 -11.57
CA ASP A 351 -15.34 -12.59 -12.30
C ASP A 351 -15.39 -12.44 -13.83
N TYR A 352 -14.37 -12.99 -14.50
CA TYR A 352 -14.28 -13.09 -15.96
C TYR A 352 -15.16 -14.18 -16.60
N MET A 353 -16.06 -14.83 -15.84
CA MET A 353 -16.95 -15.92 -16.26
C MET A 353 -17.52 -15.74 -17.67
N ASP A 354 -18.17 -14.60 -17.94
CA ASP A 354 -18.89 -14.34 -19.19
C ASP A 354 -17.96 -13.97 -20.38
N PHE A 355 -16.63 -13.94 -20.18
CA PHE A 355 -15.61 -13.88 -21.23
C PHE A 355 -15.22 -15.25 -21.78
N SER A 356 -15.66 -16.35 -21.15
CA SER A 356 -15.50 -17.69 -21.73
C SER A 356 -16.25 -17.76 -23.07
N THR A 357 -15.58 -18.17 -24.16
CA THR A 357 -16.17 -18.12 -25.52
C THR A 357 -17.47 -18.92 -25.60
N SER A 358 -17.54 -20.06 -24.91
CA SER A 358 -18.72 -20.92 -24.83
C SER A 358 -19.95 -20.24 -24.19
N ARG A 359 -19.78 -19.15 -23.45
CA ARG A 359 -20.86 -18.35 -22.88
C ARG A 359 -21.20 -17.15 -23.76
N SER A 360 -20.18 -16.40 -24.20
CA SER A 360 -20.37 -15.22 -25.05
C SER A 360 -21.03 -15.58 -26.38
N ASP A 361 -20.63 -16.69 -27.00
CA ASP A 361 -21.22 -17.17 -28.26
C ASP A 361 -22.68 -17.63 -28.09
N ASN A 362 -23.09 -17.96 -26.86
CA ASN A 362 -24.41 -18.48 -26.53
C ASN A 362 -25.29 -17.46 -25.79
N GLY A 363 -25.01 -16.17 -25.97
CA GLY A 363 -25.92 -15.07 -25.60
C GLY A 363 -25.69 -14.45 -24.23
N LYS A 364 -24.61 -14.81 -23.53
CA LYS A 364 -24.09 -14.00 -22.41
C LYS A 364 -23.23 -12.86 -22.95
N THR A 365 -23.16 -11.76 -22.21
CA THR A 365 -22.34 -10.61 -22.61
C THR A 365 -21.49 -10.17 -21.43
N PRO A 366 -20.17 -10.12 -21.60
CA PRO A 366 -19.28 -9.64 -20.54
C PRO A 366 -19.41 -8.13 -20.27
N GLY A 367 -20.13 -7.38 -21.12
CA GLY A 367 -20.33 -5.94 -20.95
C GLY A 367 -19.02 -5.16 -21.01
N THR A 368 -18.86 -4.25 -20.05
CA THR A 368 -17.68 -3.39 -19.85
C THR A 368 -17.01 -3.70 -18.52
N LEU A 369 -16.97 -4.98 -18.10
CA LEU A 369 -16.52 -5.38 -16.76
C LEU A 369 -15.17 -4.78 -16.37
N THR A 370 -14.16 -4.93 -17.22
CA THR A 370 -12.82 -4.42 -16.94
C THR A 370 -12.80 -2.90 -16.86
N GLU A 371 -13.50 -2.20 -17.76
CA GLU A 371 -13.60 -0.75 -17.74
C GLU A 371 -14.36 -0.23 -16.52
N ASP A 372 -15.38 -0.95 -16.07
CA ASP A 372 -16.11 -0.62 -14.85
C ASP A 372 -15.20 -0.83 -13.63
N MET A 373 -14.41 -1.91 -13.55
CA MET A 373 -13.45 -2.12 -12.47
C MET A 373 -12.32 -1.07 -12.46
N LEU A 374 -11.85 -0.65 -13.63
CA LEU A 374 -10.93 0.49 -13.76
C LEU A 374 -11.52 1.76 -13.15
N ALA A 375 -12.78 2.08 -13.48
CA ALA A 375 -13.45 3.25 -12.96
C ALA A 375 -13.70 3.17 -11.45
N GLU A 376 -14.06 1.99 -10.94
CA GLU A 376 -14.30 1.77 -9.52
C GLU A 376 -12.99 1.82 -8.70
N GLN A 377 -11.89 1.26 -9.22
CA GLN A 377 -10.57 1.38 -8.59
C GLN A 377 -10.11 2.83 -8.56
N ALA A 378 -10.23 3.57 -9.68
CA ALA A 378 -9.84 4.98 -9.72
C ALA A 378 -10.69 5.85 -8.78
N ALA A 379 -11.98 5.54 -8.63
CA ALA A 379 -12.89 6.31 -7.80
C ALA A 379 -12.80 6.00 -6.30
N LYS A 380 -12.40 4.76 -5.93
CA LYS A 380 -12.50 4.27 -4.55
C LYS A 380 -11.18 3.79 -3.96
N ASN A 381 -10.12 3.66 -4.76
CA ASN A 381 -8.84 3.07 -4.38
C ASN A 381 -8.94 1.63 -3.84
N VAL A 382 -9.92 0.85 -4.32
CA VAL A 382 -10.08 -0.56 -3.91
C VAL A 382 -8.98 -1.44 -4.51
N VAL A 383 -8.53 -2.45 -3.77
CA VAL A 383 -7.69 -3.52 -4.30
C VAL A 383 -8.55 -4.45 -5.16
N LEU A 384 -8.08 -4.79 -6.35
CA LEU A 384 -8.80 -5.65 -7.29
C LEU A 384 -8.37 -7.12 -7.17
N SER A 385 -9.36 -8.02 -7.01
CA SER A 385 -9.15 -9.47 -7.02
C SER A 385 -9.98 -10.12 -8.13
N ALA A 386 -9.34 -10.64 -9.18
CA ALA A 386 -10.05 -11.29 -10.28
C ALA A 386 -10.10 -12.81 -10.09
N LEU A 387 -11.28 -13.39 -10.29
CA LEU A 387 -11.48 -14.85 -10.42
C LEU A 387 -12.05 -15.20 -11.80
N TRP A 388 -12.11 -16.50 -12.10
CA TRP A 388 -12.68 -16.96 -13.36
C TRP A 388 -13.44 -18.27 -13.24
N HIS A 389 -14.77 -18.19 -13.25
CA HIS A 389 -15.63 -19.35 -13.51
C HIS A 389 -15.57 -19.73 -14.99
N TRP A 390 -14.45 -20.35 -15.39
CA TRP A 390 -14.16 -20.70 -16.78
C TRP A 390 -15.14 -21.74 -17.30
N ALA A 391 -16.13 -21.32 -18.10
CA ALA A 391 -17.00 -22.29 -18.76
C ALA A 391 -16.21 -23.06 -19.81
N ALA A 392 -16.29 -24.40 -19.75
CA ALA A 392 -15.51 -25.27 -20.61
C ALA A 392 -15.60 -24.80 -22.08
N PRO A 393 -14.45 -24.67 -22.79
CA PRO A 393 -14.44 -24.09 -24.14
C PRO A 393 -15.30 -24.89 -25.13
N SER A 394 -15.46 -26.20 -24.88
CA SER A 394 -16.31 -27.10 -25.66
C SER A 394 -16.95 -28.17 -24.77
N GLY A 395 -17.63 -29.15 -25.38
CA GLY A 395 -18.24 -30.27 -24.67
C GLY A 395 -19.61 -29.99 -24.04
N HIS A 396 -20.18 -28.80 -24.26
CA HIS A 396 -21.55 -28.45 -23.89
C HIS A 396 -22.54 -28.70 -25.05
N PRO A 397 -23.85 -28.81 -24.79
CA PRO A 397 -24.85 -28.97 -25.85
C PRO A 397 -24.93 -27.75 -26.78
N ASP A 398 -25.16 -27.99 -28.08
CA ASP A 398 -25.30 -26.93 -29.10
C ASP A 398 -26.40 -25.91 -28.72
N GLY A 399 -26.03 -24.64 -28.60
CA GLY A 399 -26.94 -23.53 -28.32
C GLY A 399 -27.33 -23.39 -26.84
N GLU A 400 -26.71 -24.14 -25.94
CA GLU A 400 -26.78 -23.93 -24.49
C GLU A 400 -25.60 -23.07 -24.01
N ILE A 401 -25.81 -22.33 -22.91
CA ILE A 401 -24.76 -21.53 -22.28
C ILE A 401 -23.71 -22.49 -21.71
N GLY A 402 -22.42 -22.26 -22.03
CA GLY A 402 -21.32 -23.05 -21.50
C GLY A 402 -21.32 -23.17 -19.97
N SER A 403 -20.98 -24.36 -19.47
CA SER A 403 -20.91 -24.71 -18.06
C SER A 403 -19.46 -24.82 -17.59
N PHE A 404 -19.17 -24.30 -16.40
CA PHE A 404 -17.93 -24.55 -15.67
C PHE A 404 -18.02 -25.80 -14.76
N TYR A 405 -19.24 -26.24 -14.43
CA TYR A 405 -19.44 -27.49 -13.67
C TYR A 405 -19.13 -28.73 -14.50
N THR A 406 -18.47 -29.70 -13.86
CA THR A 406 -18.11 -31.03 -14.41
C THR A 406 -19.33 -31.74 -15.00
N ASP A 407 -20.45 -31.79 -14.28
CA ASP A 407 -21.67 -32.46 -14.73
C ASP A 407 -22.38 -31.72 -15.89
N GLY A 408 -21.97 -30.49 -16.19
CA GLY A 408 -22.53 -29.66 -17.27
C GLY A 408 -21.72 -29.69 -18.57
N THR A 409 -20.59 -30.41 -18.62
CA THR A 409 -19.74 -30.51 -19.81
C THR A 409 -19.21 -31.92 -20.02
N THR A 410 -18.82 -32.23 -21.26
CA THR A 410 -18.10 -33.46 -21.63
C THR A 410 -16.63 -33.19 -21.96
N PHE A 411 -16.14 -31.99 -21.67
CA PHE A 411 -14.75 -31.60 -21.88
C PHE A 411 -13.79 -32.50 -21.08
N ASP A 412 -12.75 -33.01 -21.74
CA ASP A 412 -11.76 -33.92 -21.16
C ASP A 412 -10.41 -33.20 -21.11
N LEU A 413 -10.08 -32.61 -19.95
CA LEU A 413 -8.84 -31.87 -19.75
C LEU A 413 -7.61 -32.75 -19.98
N ALA A 414 -7.60 -33.99 -19.49
CA ALA A 414 -6.46 -34.89 -19.66
C ALA A 414 -6.21 -35.20 -21.15
N ALA A 415 -7.28 -35.36 -21.95
CA ALA A 415 -7.15 -35.54 -23.39
C ALA A 415 -6.64 -34.28 -24.10
N ALA A 416 -7.13 -33.09 -23.71
CA ALA A 416 -6.69 -31.81 -24.27
C ALA A 416 -5.19 -31.57 -23.98
N MET A 417 -4.73 -31.79 -22.75
CA MET A 417 -3.33 -31.61 -22.36
C MET A 417 -2.39 -32.64 -23.00
N ALA A 418 -2.88 -33.86 -23.27
CA ALA A 418 -2.10 -34.91 -23.92
C ALA A 418 -1.86 -34.68 -25.42
N ASP A 419 -2.65 -33.82 -26.09
CA ASP A 419 -2.51 -33.47 -27.50
C ASP A 419 -2.64 -31.96 -27.72
N THR A 420 -1.51 -31.26 -27.64
CA THR A 420 -1.43 -29.80 -27.86
C THR A 420 -1.75 -29.36 -29.29
N SER A 421 -2.03 -30.30 -30.20
CA SER A 421 -2.49 -30.03 -31.57
C SER A 421 -4.01 -30.22 -31.76
N SER A 422 -4.70 -30.64 -30.69
CA SER A 422 -6.15 -30.84 -30.68
C SER A 422 -6.91 -29.52 -30.79
N ALA A 423 -8.18 -29.61 -31.20
CA ALA A 423 -9.07 -28.43 -31.21
C ALA A 423 -9.36 -27.97 -29.77
N GLU A 424 -9.53 -28.93 -28.86
CA GLU A 424 -9.79 -28.70 -27.44
C GLU A 424 -8.66 -27.91 -26.77
N TYR A 425 -7.39 -28.24 -27.06
CA TYR A 425 -6.24 -27.46 -26.58
C TYR A 425 -6.21 -26.06 -27.21
N ALA A 426 -6.49 -25.94 -28.51
CA ALA A 426 -6.55 -24.65 -29.17
C ALA A 426 -7.66 -23.74 -28.59
N ASP A 427 -8.81 -24.32 -28.22
CA ASP A 427 -9.91 -23.60 -27.59
C ASP A 427 -9.54 -23.15 -26.16
N LEU A 428 -8.79 -23.94 -25.39
CA LEU A 428 -8.24 -23.52 -24.08
C LEU A 428 -7.37 -22.26 -24.23
N ILE A 429 -6.44 -22.29 -25.18
CA ILE A 429 -5.55 -21.16 -25.44
C ILE A 429 -6.33 -19.92 -25.92
N ALA A 430 -7.37 -20.10 -26.73
CA ALA A 430 -8.18 -19.01 -27.22
C ALA A 430 -8.94 -18.29 -26.08
N ASP A 431 -9.55 -19.03 -25.17
CA ASP A 431 -10.21 -18.46 -23.98
C ASP A 431 -9.21 -17.75 -23.06
N MET A 432 -8.04 -18.37 -22.82
CA MET A 432 -6.94 -17.75 -22.08
C MET A 432 -6.50 -16.42 -22.69
N ASP A 433 -6.34 -16.36 -24.01
CA ASP A 433 -5.93 -15.14 -24.72
C ASP A 433 -6.96 -14.01 -24.62
N VAL A 434 -8.26 -14.34 -24.55
CA VAL A 434 -9.33 -13.35 -24.34
C VAL A 434 -9.22 -12.72 -22.94
N VAL A 435 -9.11 -13.55 -21.90
CA VAL A 435 -8.99 -13.05 -20.51
C VAL A 435 -7.67 -12.31 -20.30
N ALA A 436 -6.57 -12.80 -20.89
CA ALA A 436 -5.28 -12.11 -20.83
C ALA A 436 -5.34 -10.70 -21.42
N ALA A 437 -6.07 -10.51 -22.52
CA ALA A 437 -6.26 -9.19 -23.12
C ALA A 437 -7.04 -8.22 -22.21
N GLU A 438 -7.95 -8.73 -21.36
CA GLU A 438 -8.66 -7.92 -20.38
C GLU A 438 -7.79 -7.58 -19.18
N LEU A 439 -7.08 -8.56 -18.60
CA LEU A 439 -6.11 -8.32 -17.53
C LEU A 439 -5.01 -7.34 -17.97
N LYS A 440 -4.62 -7.36 -19.25
CA LYS A 440 -3.66 -6.41 -19.81
C LYS A 440 -4.11 -4.96 -19.70
N LYS A 441 -5.41 -4.68 -19.80
CA LYS A 441 -5.95 -3.31 -19.63
C LYS A 441 -5.72 -2.80 -18.21
N LEU A 442 -5.83 -3.67 -17.20
CA LEU A 442 -5.53 -3.33 -15.81
C LEU A 442 -4.04 -3.06 -15.62
N GLN A 443 -3.17 -3.89 -16.21
CA GLN A 443 -1.72 -3.63 -16.18
C GLN A 443 -1.35 -2.32 -16.88
N ASP A 444 -1.93 -2.04 -18.04
CA ASP A 444 -1.66 -0.81 -18.80
C ASP A 444 -2.12 0.44 -18.05
N ALA A 445 -3.02 0.28 -17.07
CA ALA A 445 -3.45 1.32 -16.13
C ALA A 445 -2.64 1.36 -14.82
N GLY A 446 -1.59 0.55 -14.68
CA GLY A 446 -0.78 0.47 -13.46
C GLY A 446 -1.48 -0.20 -12.28
N ILE A 447 -2.49 -1.05 -12.54
CA ILE A 447 -3.27 -1.67 -11.45
C ILE A 447 -2.82 -3.11 -11.21
N PRO A 448 -2.35 -3.44 -10.00
CA PRO A 448 -2.07 -4.82 -9.61
C PRO A 448 -3.36 -5.58 -9.32
N VAL A 449 -3.35 -6.90 -9.57
CA VAL A 449 -4.53 -7.76 -9.43
C VAL A 449 -4.18 -9.03 -8.67
N ILE A 450 -4.93 -9.32 -7.61
CA ILE A 450 -4.92 -10.66 -7.01
C ILE A 450 -5.63 -11.60 -7.99
N TRP A 451 -4.88 -12.41 -8.71
CA TRP A 451 -5.38 -13.30 -9.74
C TRP A 451 -5.61 -14.71 -9.18
N ARG A 452 -6.87 -15.11 -9.11
CA ARG A 452 -7.33 -16.38 -8.52
C ARG A 452 -8.04 -17.25 -9.57
N PRO A 453 -7.30 -17.82 -10.53
CA PRO A 453 -7.87 -18.66 -11.58
C PRO A 453 -8.14 -20.08 -11.11
N ILE A 454 -9.00 -20.80 -11.86
CA ILE A 454 -9.20 -22.26 -11.75
C ILE A 454 -9.29 -22.74 -10.28
N HIS A 455 -10.04 -21.98 -9.49
CA HIS A 455 -10.23 -22.15 -8.04
C HIS A 455 -10.97 -23.43 -7.69
N GLU A 456 -10.87 -23.87 -6.43
CA GLU A 456 -11.58 -25.04 -5.88
C GLU A 456 -11.34 -26.37 -6.63
N ALA A 457 -10.18 -26.53 -7.27
CA ALA A 457 -9.90 -27.67 -8.13
C ALA A 457 -10.05 -29.03 -7.43
N GLU A 458 -9.63 -29.12 -6.18
CA GLU A 458 -9.71 -30.34 -5.38
C GLU A 458 -11.14 -30.88 -5.23
N GLY A 459 -12.14 -30.01 -5.19
CA GLY A 459 -13.54 -30.40 -5.06
C GLY A 459 -14.06 -31.23 -6.24
N GLY A 460 -13.42 -31.11 -7.41
CA GLY A 460 -13.76 -31.87 -8.63
C GLY A 460 -15.11 -31.51 -9.25
N TRP A 461 -15.87 -30.57 -8.66
CA TRP A 461 -17.14 -30.08 -9.21
C TRP A 461 -16.98 -29.14 -10.39
N PHE A 462 -15.78 -28.55 -10.57
CA PHE A 462 -15.41 -27.82 -11.78
C PHE A 462 -14.56 -28.67 -12.73
N TRP A 463 -14.71 -28.45 -14.03
CA TRP A 463 -14.13 -29.32 -15.05
C TRP A 463 -12.59 -29.37 -14.99
N TRP A 464 -11.93 -28.32 -14.52
CA TRP A 464 -10.48 -28.27 -14.35
C TRP A 464 -9.97 -29.18 -13.22
N GLY A 465 -10.82 -29.50 -12.25
CA GLY A 465 -10.54 -30.46 -11.18
C GLY A 465 -10.90 -31.92 -11.53
N ALA A 466 -11.77 -32.13 -12.53
CA ALA A 466 -12.37 -33.45 -12.80
C ALA A 466 -11.37 -34.53 -13.24
N ALA A 467 -10.22 -34.14 -13.80
CA ALA A 467 -9.17 -35.05 -14.27
C ALA A 467 -8.11 -35.39 -13.21
N GLY A 468 -8.25 -34.87 -11.98
CA GLY A 468 -7.31 -35.06 -10.87
C GLY A 468 -6.14 -34.08 -10.88
N ALA A 469 -5.37 -34.11 -9.78
CA ALA A 469 -4.35 -33.12 -9.46
C ALA A 469 -3.25 -32.95 -10.52
N ASP A 470 -2.81 -34.02 -11.19
CA ASP A 470 -1.75 -33.93 -12.19
C ASP A 470 -2.18 -33.07 -13.41
N ALA A 471 -3.38 -33.32 -13.94
CA ALA A 471 -3.92 -32.56 -15.07
C ALA A 471 -4.22 -31.10 -14.69
N PHE A 472 -4.69 -30.87 -13.46
CA PHE A 472 -4.88 -29.52 -12.92
C PHE A 472 -3.56 -28.74 -12.86
N LYS A 473 -2.49 -29.33 -12.31
CA LYS A 473 -1.18 -28.66 -12.23
C LYS A 473 -0.60 -28.36 -13.61
N GLU A 474 -0.76 -29.27 -14.57
CA GLU A 474 -0.39 -29.01 -15.97
C GLU A 474 -1.14 -27.80 -16.54
N LEU A 475 -2.45 -27.67 -16.25
CA LEU A 475 -3.25 -26.51 -16.68
C LEU A 475 -2.84 -25.22 -15.96
N TRP A 476 -2.54 -25.26 -14.66
CA TRP A 476 -2.04 -24.12 -13.89
C TRP A 476 -0.74 -23.58 -14.49
N MET A 477 0.25 -24.45 -14.68
CA MET A 477 1.54 -24.08 -15.27
C MET A 477 1.39 -23.55 -16.70
N LEU A 478 0.46 -24.12 -17.49
CA LEU A 478 0.15 -23.61 -18.82
C LEU A 478 -0.42 -22.19 -18.76
N MET A 479 -1.37 -21.92 -17.85
CA MET A 479 -1.94 -20.58 -17.69
C MET A 479 -0.90 -19.58 -17.21
N TYR A 480 -0.07 -19.96 -16.23
CA TYR A 480 1.04 -19.15 -15.74
C TYR A 480 1.98 -18.75 -16.87
N ASP A 481 2.50 -19.72 -17.64
CA ASP A 481 3.37 -19.42 -18.78
C ASP A 481 2.66 -18.59 -19.85
N ARG A 482 1.38 -18.86 -20.12
CA ARG A 482 0.63 -18.10 -21.13
C ARG A 482 0.45 -16.65 -20.69
N PHE A 483 0.09 -16.40 -19.44
CA PHE A 483 -0.23 -15.06 -18.95
C PHE A 483 1.05 -14.27 -18.67
N THR A 484 1.96 -14.83 -17.89
CA THR A 484 3.18 -14.14 -17.44
C THR A 484 4.24 -14.11 -18.55
N THR A 485 4.59 -15.25 -19.15
CA THR A 485 5.65 -15.29 -20.17
C THR A 485 5.18 -14.82 -21.54
N THR A 486 4.04 -15.33 -22.02
CA THR A 486 3.59 -15.06 -23.41
C THR A 486 2.92 -13.70 -23.55
N HIS A 487 2.03 -13.33 -22.63
CA HIS A 487 1.31 -12.05 -22.67
C HIS A 487 1.99 -10.92 -21.88
N GLY A 488 3.03 -11.23 -21.09
CA GLY A 488 3.75 -10.23 -20.29
C GLY A 488 2.88 -9.60 -19.21
N LEU A 489 1.95 -10.40 -18.65
CA LEU A 489 1.11 -9.98 -17.52
C LEU A 489 1.92 -10.08 -16.23
N ASN A 490 2.47 -8.94 -15.86
CA ASN A 490 3.37 -8.73 -14.75
C ASN A 490 2.68 -8.08 -13.53
N ASN A 491 1.43 -7.65 -13.67
CA ASN A 491 0.65 -7.05 -12.59
C ASN A 491 -0.14 -8.09 -11.76
N LEU A 492 0.07 -9.39 -11.97
CA LEU A 492 -0.72 -10.46 -11.35
C LEU A 492 -0.02 -11.04 -10.11
N ILE A 493 -0.78 -11.15 -9.02
CA ILE A 493 -0.41 -11.89 -7.80
C ILE A 493 -1.21 -13.19 -7.78
N TRP A 494 -0.55 -14.34 -7.95
CA TRP A 494 -1.18 -15.64 -8.17
C TRP A 494 -1.69 -16.28 -6.88
N ALA A 495 -3.01 -16.42 -6.75
CA ALA A 495 -3.66 -17.02 -5.58
C ALA A 495 -4.22 -18.42 -5.89
N PHE A 496 -3.66 -19.47 -5.25
CA PHE A 496 -4.13 -20.86 -5.34
C PHE A 496 -5.11 -21.15 -4.20
N THR A 497 -6.26 -21.79 -4.47
CA THR A 497 -7.26 -22.09 -3.42
C THR A 497 -7.44 -23.56 -3.12
N ASN A 498 -7.68 -23.85 -1.84
CA ASN A 498 -8.08 -25.15 -1.33
C ASN A 498 -9.56 -25.16 -0.95
N THR A 499 -10.12 -26.37 -0.86
CA THR A 499 -11.46 -26.63 -0.27
C THR A 499 -11.30 -27.50 0.99
N GLU A 500 -12.38 -28.08 1.51
CA GLU A 500 -12.35 -28.87 2.77
C GLU A 500 -11.29 -29.97 2.82
N GLY A 501 -10.88 -30.54 1.67
CA GLY A 501 -9.93 -31.65 1.61
C GLY A 501 -8.47 -31.28 1.90
N LEU A 502 -8.07 -30.03 1.60
CA LEU A 502 -6.71 -29.51 1.75
C LEU A 502 -5.63 -30.45 1.19
N GLY A 503 -5.86 -31.10 0.04
CA GLY A 503 -4.95 -32.07 -0.55
C GLY A 503 -3.67 -31.44 -1.08
N GLU A 504 -2.52 -31.76 -0.46
CA GLU A 504 -1.20 -31.22 -0.86
C GLU A 504 -0.84 -31.58 -2.31
N GLU A 505 -1.35 -32.70 -2.84
CA GLU A 505 -1.09 -33.13 -4.22
C GLU A 505 -1.57 -32.15 -5.29
N TRP A 506 -2.51 -31.27 -4.95
CA TRP A 506 -3.07 -30.24 -5.82
C TRP A 506 -2.22 -28.98 -5.88
N TYR A 507 -1.31 -28.75 -4.93
CA TYR A 507 -0.49 -27.55 -4.89
C TYR A 507 0.42 -27.46 -6.13
N PRO A 508 0.33 -26.38 -6.94
CA PRO A 508 1.13 -26.23 -8.15
C PRO A 508 2.66 -26.14 -7.91
N GLY A 509 3.07 -25.58 -6.76
CA GLY A 509 4.47 -25.36 -6.40
C GLY A 509 4.72 -23.92 -5.93
N ASP A 510 5.76 -23.74 -5.11
CA ASP A 510 6.12 -22.43 -4.54
C ASP A 510 6.51 -21.42 -5.63
N GLU A 511 6.93 -21.88 -6.81
CA GLU A 511 7.35 -21.10 -7.97
C GLU A 511 6.20 -20.58 -8.86
N PHE A 512 4.96 -21.00 -8.60
CA PHE A 512 3.80 -20.62 -9.42
C PHE A 512 2.65 -19.99 -8.62
N VAL A 513 2.85 -19.77 -7.32
CA VAL A 513 1.83 -19.31 -6.38
C VAL A 513 2.41 -18.26 -5.44
N ASP A 514 1.75 -17.12 -5.31
CA ASP A 514 2.09 -16.06 -4.35
C ASP A 514 1.29 -16.22 -3.03
N ILE A 515 -0.01 -16.51 -3.14
CA ILE A 515 -0.95 -16.59 -2.02
C ILE A 515 -1.61 -17.98 -1.98
N VAL A 516 -1.74 -18.56 -0.80
CA VAL A 516 -2.48 -19.80 -0.56
C VAL A 516 -3.81 -19.49 0.13
N GLY A 517 -4.89 -19.74 -0.59
CA GLY A 517 -6.27 -19.48 -0.18
C GLY A 517 -7.00 -20.72 0.32
N TYR A 518 -8.06 -20.46 1.08
CA TYR A 518 -9.11 -21.42 1.42
C TYR A 518 -10.48 -20.81 1.12
N ASP A 519 -11.31 -21.55 0.37
CA ASP A 519 -12.69 -21.16 0.06
C ASP A 519 -13.63 -21.83 1.08
N GLY A 520 -14.06 -21.07 2.09
CA GLY A 520 -14.71 -21.56 3.30
C GLY A 520 -16.21 -21.29 3.37
N TYR A 521 -17.02 -22.32 3.15
CA TYR A 521 -18.48 -22.26 3.22
C TYR A 521 -19.03 -23.20 4.30
N ASP A 522 -19.41 -22.67 5.48
CA ASP A 522 -20.02 -23.47 6.56
C ASP A 522 -21.48 -23.07 6.88
N GLY A 523 -22.02 -22.09 6.15
CA GLY A 523 -23.33 -21.51 6.44
C GLY A 523 -23.17 -20.10 6.98
N VAL A 524 -23.25 -19.93 8.32
CA VAL A 524 -23.07 -18.64 8.97
C VAL A 524 -21.65 -18.59 9.54
N ASN A 525 -20.74 -18.04 8.74
CA ASN A 525 -19.31 -17.99 9.04
C ASN A 525 -18.98 -17.04 10.21
N ASP A 526 -19.95 -16.32 10.80
CA ASP A 526 -19.75 -15.46 11.98
C ASP A 526 -19.42 -16.25 13.26
N GLN A 527 -19.42 -17.59 13.20
CA GLN A 527 -19.00 -18.46 14.31
C GLN A 527 -17.81 -19.36 13.96
N ASN A 528 -17.27 -19.28 12.75
CA ASN A 528 -16.19 -20.15 12.32
C ASN A 528 -14.94 -19.37 11.95
N ALA A 529 -13.86 -19.63 12.70
CA ALA A 529 -12.55 -19.06 12.44
C ALA A 529 -11.74 -19.85 11.39
N PHE A 530 -12.25 -20.98 10.90
CA PHE A 530 -11.56 -21.91 10.00
C PHE A 530 -10.20 -22.35 10.55
N ILE A 531 -10.08 -22.51 11.87
CA ILE A 531 -8.79 -22.71 12.55
C ILE A 531 -8.10 -24.01 12.15
N SER A 532 -8.84 -25.09 11.91
CA SER A 532 -8.25 -26.37 11.49
C SER A 532 -7.59 -26.24 10.12
N GLN A 533 -8.24 -25.51 9.22
CA GLN A 533 -7.75 -25.22 7.89
C GLN A 533 -6.56 -24.26 7.93
N PHE A 534 -6.66 -23.20 8.74
CA PHE A 534 -5.57 -22.26 8.97
C PHE A 534 -4.32 -22.97 9.48
N SER A 535 -4.45 -23.80 10.53
CA SER A 535 -3.34 -24.55 11.11
C SER A 535 -2.70 -25.46 10.07
N THR A 536 -3.51 -26.23 9.32
CA THR A 536 -2.99 -27.14 8.30
C THR A 536 -2.22 -26.40 7.20
N LEU A 537 -2.72 -25.24 6.76
CA LEU A 537 -2.04 -24.43 5.75
C LEU A 537 -0.80 -23.72 6.31
N LYS A 538 -0.85 -23.27 7.57
CA LYS A 538 0.30 -22.72 8.30
C LYS A 538 1.42 -23.75 8.38
N ASP A 539 1.12 -24.98 8.78
CA ASP A 539 2.13 -26.06 8.90
C ASP A 539 2.89 -26.31 7.59
N ARG A 540 2.26 -26.05 6.44
CA ARG A 540 2.85 -26.27 5.10
C ARG A 540 3.55 -25.04 4.54
N HIS A 541 3.04 -23.85 4.82
CA HIS A 541 3.39 -22.63 4.07
C HIS A 541 3.83 -21.44 4.95
N ASN A 542 3.91 -21.58 6.26
CA ASN A 542 4.39 -20.53 7.17
C ASN A 542 5.75 -19.98 6.73
N GLY A 543 5.91 -18.66 6.72
CA GLY A 543 7.11 -17.96 6.25
C GLY A 543 7.39 -18.05 4.75
N LYS A 544 6.48 -18.65 3.96
CA LYS A 544 6.64 -18.80 2.50
C LYS A 544 5.53 -18.15 1.70
N LYS A 545 4.28 -18.30 2.14
CA LYS A 545 3.09 -17.82 1.44
C LYS A 545 2.12 -17.19 2.43
N LEU A 546 1.45 -16.14 1.98
CA LEU A 546 0.33 -15.57 2.72
C LEU A 546 -0.84 -16.57 2.70
N LEU A 547 -1.54 -16.66 3.82
CA LEU A 547 -2.73 -17.51 3.96
C LEU A 547 -3.97 -16.62 3.99
N ALA A 548 -4.96 -16.90 3.13
CA ALA A 548 -6.16 -16.06 3.02
C ALA A 548 -7.47 -16.87 2.94
N LEU A 549 -8.58 -16.26 3.38
CA LEU A 549 -9.94 -16.75 3.13
C LEU A 549 -10.41 -16.18 1.79
N THR A 550 -10.05 -16.85 0.71
CA THR A 550 -10.28 -16.34 -0.65
C THR A 550 -11.74 -16.33 -1.08
N GLU A 551 -12.59 -17.11 -0.41
CA GLU A 551 -14.04 -16.97 -0.42
C GLU A 551 -14.62 -17.33 0.94
N THR A 552 -15.66 -16.61 1.36
CA THR A 552 -16.48 -16.96 2.53
C THR A 552 -17.98 -16.86 2.22
N GLY A 553 -18.78 -17.76 2.78
CA GLY A 553 -20.24 -17.73 2.62
C GLY A 553 -20.87 -16.45 3.14
N THR A 554 -20.63 -16.12 4.41
CA THR A 554 -20.99 -14.83 5.03
C THR A 554 -19.74 -14.12 5.54
N ILE A 555 -19.89 -12.89 6.03
CA ILE A 555 -18.78 -12.14 6.63
C ILE A 555 -18.34 -12.90 7.89
N PRO A 556 -17.07 -13.30 8.00
CA PRO A 556 -16.60 -14.12 9.11
C PRO A 556 -16.18 -13.25 10.31
N ASP A 557 -16.24 -13.76 11.54
CA ASP A 557 -15.88 -13.00 12.75
C ASP A 557 -14.35 -12.96 12.94
N VAL A 558 -13.73 -11.83 12.56
CA VAL A 558 -12.27 -11.69 12.57
C VAL A 558 -11.71 -11.49 13.98
N GLU A 559 -12.44 -10.82 14.86
CA GLU A 559 -12.04 -10.76 16.27
C GLU A 559 -11.92 -12.19 16.83
N LYS A 560 -12.89 -13.05 16.49
CA LYS A 560 -12.84 -14.45 16.90
C LYS A 560 -11.68 -15.22 16.25
N MET A 561 -11.37 -14.96 14.98
CA MET A 561 -10.20 -15.54 14.32
C MET A 561 -8.91 -15.21 15.06
N HIS A 562 -8.69 -13.93 15.36
CA HIS A 562 -7.48 -13.46 16.04
C HIS A 562 -7.39 -13.99 17.48
N GLU A 563 -8.50 -14.04 18.21
CA GLU A 563 -8.57 -14.66 19.55
C GLU A 563 -8.07 -16.11 19.55
N LEU A 564 -8.29 -16.82 18.45
CA LEU A 564 -7.94 -18.23 18.29
C LEU A 564 -6.61 -18.43 17.54
N GLY A 565 -5.92 -17.36 17.14
CA GLY A 565 -4.64 -17.43 16.45
C GLY A 565 -4.72 -17.71 14.94
N ALA A 566 -5.91 -17.59 14.33
CA ALA A 566 -6.12 -17.79 12.89
C ALA A 566 -6.03 -16.45 12.12
N PHE A 567 -4.82 -15.91 11.96
CA PHE A 567 -4.61 -14.63 11.26
C PHE A 567 -4.61 -14.80 9.74
N TRP A 568 -5.78 -14.99 9.16
CA TRP A 568 -5.98 -14.95 7.71
C TRP A 568 -5.66 -13.54 7.19
N ASN A 569 -4.84 -13.44 6.15
CA ASN A 569 -4.36 -12.16 5.61
C ASN A 569 -5.50 -11.27 5.11
N PHE A 570 -6.43 -11.87 4.39
CA PHE A 570 -7.67 -11.23 3.98
C PHE A 570 -8.81 -12.25 3.95
N PHE A 571 -10.04 -11.73 3.95
CA PHE A 571 -11.22 -12.51 3.60
C PHE A 571 -11.95 -11.87 2.41
N ILE A 572 -12.61 -12.66 1.57
CA ILE A 572 -13.50 -12.16 0.52
C ILE A 572 -14.87 -12.82 0.66
N THR A 573 -15.88 -12.04 1.07
CA THR A 573 -17.23 -12.58 1.23
C THR A 573 -17.94 -12.71 -0.11
N TRP A 574 -18.65 -13.82 -0.33
CA TRP A 574 -19.43 -14.07 -1.53
C TRP A 574 -20.57 -13.06 -1.73
N ASN A 575 -21.16 -13.03 -2.93
CA ASN A 575 -22.29 -12.14 -3.20
C ASN A 575 -23.58 -12.63 -2.51
N THR A 576 -24.50 -11.71 -2.20
CA THR A 576 -25.82 -12.10 -1.68
C THR A 576 -26.57 -12.99 -2.68
N ASP A 577 -27.06 -14.14 -2.21
CA ASP A 577 -27.83 -15.09 -2.99
C ASP A 577 -29.31 -14.69 -3.09
N GLU A 578 -29.65 -13.95 -4.14
CA GLU A 578 -31.00 -13.41 -4.36
C GLU A 578 -32.09 -14.48 -4.65
N TRP A 579 -31.68 -15.74 -4.84
CA TRP A 579 -32.57 -16.86 -5.14
C TRP A 579 -33.07 -17.61 -3.90
N ASN A 580 -32.53 -17.30 -2.71
CA ASN A 580 -33.02 -17.80 -1.42
C ASN A 580 -33.79 -16.73 -0.63
N THR A 581 -34.69 -17.13 0.27
CA THR A 581 -35.43 -16.20 1.14
C THR A 581 -35.69 -16.83 2.52
N PRO A 582 -35.01 -16.40 3.59
CA PRO A 582 -33.96 -15.36 3.59
C PRO A 582 -32.71 -15.77 2.77
N PRO A 583 -31.89 -14.80 2.33
CA PRO A 583 -30.57 -15.09 1.78
C PRO A 583 -29.75 -15.97 2.74
N THR A 584 -28.89 -16.82 2.18
CA THR A 584 -27.98 -17.69 2.95
C THR A 584 -26.51 -17.27 2.83
N TYR A 585 -26.16 -16.48 1.81
CA TYR A 585 -24.80 -16.00 1.57
C TYR A 585 -24.74 -14.48 1.41
N GLY A 586 -23.52 -13.96 1.51
CA GLY A 586 -23.17 -12.56 1.31
C GLY A 586 -23.62 -11.63 2.44
N PRO A 587 -23.38 -10.32 2.26
CA PRO A 587 -23.73 -9.32 3.27
C PRO A 587 -25.25 -9.25 3.52
N GLY A 588 -26.08 -9.61 2.54
CA GLY A 588 -27.53 -9.67 2.71
C GLY A 588 -28.04 -10.81 3.60
N ALA A 589 -27.20 -11.81 3.91
CA ALA A 589 -27.51 -12.88 4.85
C ALA A 589 -27.03 -12.59 6.29
N THR A 590 -26.23 -11.54 6.49
CA THR A 590 -25.65 -11.16 7.79
C THR A 590 -26.45 -10.01 8.42
N ASP A 591 -26.65 -10.01 9.74
CA ASP A 591 -27.30 -8.88 10.43
C ASP A 591 -26.43 -7.62 10.27
N PRO A 592 -26.96 -6.47 9.80
CA PRO A 592 -26.19 -5.24 9.64
C PRO A 592 -25.43 -4.80 10.90
N ALA A 593 -25.95 -5.08 12.10
CA ALA A 593 -25.26 -4.76 13.34
C ALA A 593 -24.01 -5.63 13.57
N VAL A 594 -24.02 -6.88 13.10
CA VAL A 594 -22.86 -7.78 13.13
C VAL A 594 -21.82 -7.29 12.12
N ILE A 595 -22.23 -6.90 10.92
CA ILE A 595 -21.35 -6.29 9.91
C ILE A 595 -20.65 -5.04 10.49
N ALA A 596 -21.43 -4.12 11.08
CA ALA A 596 -20.89 -2.90 11.69
C ALA A 596 -19.94 -3.17 12.86
N ALA A 597 -20.24 -4.15 13.71
CA ALA A 597 -19.37 -4.52 14.81
C ALA A 597 -18.04 -5.09 14.30
N ASN A 598 -18.10 -5.97 13.31
CA ASN A 598 -16.92 -6.60 12.74
C ASN A 598 -16.02 -5.58 12.02
N TYR A 599 -16.59 -4.75 11.13
CA TYR A 599 -15.85 -3.66 10.43
C TYR A 599 -15.32 -2.57 11.37
N GLY A 600 -15.81 -2.50 12.62
CA GLY A 600 -15.30 -1.61 13.66
C GLY A 600 -14.15 -2.20 14.49
N TYR A 601 -13.76 -3.45 14.24
CA TYR A 601 -12.63 -4.08 14.93
C TYR A 601 -11.31 -3.45 14.46
N LYS A 602 -10.47 -3.02 15.41
CA LYS A 602 -9.29 -2.20 15.14
C LYS A 602 -8.17 -2.88 14.34
N GLU A 603 -8.17 -4.21 14.28
CA GLU A 603 -7.20 -4.97 13.49
C GLU A 603 -7.81 -5.44 12.14
N LEU A 604 -8.95 -4.87 11.74
CA LEU A 604 -9.40 -4.92 10.34
C LEU A 604 -8.74 -3.79 9.55
N VAL A 605 -8.44 -4.08 8.30
CA VAL A 605 -8.08 -3.07 7.29
C VAL A 605 -9.27 -2.89 6.35
N ASN A 606 -9.86 -1.71 6.41
CA ASN A 606 -10.94 -1.26 5.54
C ASN A 606 -10.37 -0.44 4.37
N ASN A 607 -11.22 -0.05 3.42
CA ASN A 607 -10.80 0.70 2.24
C ASN A 607 -10.09 2.02 2.57
N ASP A 608 -10.53 2.75 3.59
CA ASP A 608 -9.92 4.03 4.01
C ASP A 608 -8.54 3.83 4.66
N ASP A 609 -8.17 2.59 5.03
CA ASP A 609 -6.87 2.25 5.61
C ASP A 609 -5.80 1.89 4.55
N LEU A 610 -6.18 1.85 3.26
CA LEU A 610 -5.27 1.52 2.16
C LEU A 610 -4.28 2.66 1.89
N PRO A 611 -2.97 2.35 1.74
CA PRO A 611 -1.97 3.33 1.29
C PRO A 611 -2.32 3.91 -0.08
N GLY A 612 -2.06 5.20 -0.30
CA GLY A 612 -2.22 5.84 -1.62
C GLY A 612 -3.64 6.27 -2.00
N GLY A 613 -4.63 6.19 -1.10
CA GLY A 613 -5.95 6.78 -1.33
C GLY A 613 -5.88 8.30 -1.50
N VAL A 614 -6.77 8.89 -2.31
CA VAL A 614 -6.88 10.35 -2.41
C VAL A 614 -7.19 10.88 -1.01
N ALA A 615 -6.23 11.61 -0.41
CA ALA A 615 -6.42 12.22 0.89
C ALA A 615 -7.69 13.09 0.85
N LYS A 616 -8.68 12.72 1.65
CA LYS A 616 -9.91 13.51 1.76
C LYS A 616 -9.54 14.83 2.44
N ALA A 617 -9.97 15.93 1.85
CA ALA A 617 -9.81 17.26 2.41
C ALA A 617 -10.79 17.42 3.57
N GLY A 618 -10.26 17.33 4.79
CA GLY A 618 -10.99 17.61 6.01
C GLY A 618 -11.21 19.10 6.26
N ALA A 619 -11.88 19.41 7.37
CA ALA A 619 -12.08 20.79 7.80
C ALA A 619 -10.73 21.48 8.11
N GLY A 620 -10.49 22.63 7.50
CA GLY A 620 -9.21 23.33 7.60
C GLY A 620 -9.04 24.43 6.55
N THR A 621 -7.92 25.13 6.62
CA THR A 621 -7.54 26.14 5.63
C THR A 621 -7.00 25.44 4.38
N LEU A 622 -7.66 25.63 3.24
CA LEU A 622 -7.19 25.15 1.94
C LEU A 622 -6.11 26.07 1.37
N ASN A 623 -6.37 27.38 1.41
CA ASN A 623 -5.44 28.40 0.91
C ASN A 623 -5.65 29.69 1.70
N ASN A 624 -4.68 30.10 2.50
CA ASN A 624 -4.63 31.44 3.10
C ASN A 624 -3.67 32.37 2.35
N PHE A 625 -3.03 31.88 1.28
CA PHE A 625 -2.04 32.62 0.49
C PHE A 625 -0.87 33.16 1.32
N ASP A 626 -0.70 32.64 2.54
CA ASP A 626 0.41 32.94 3.42
C ASP A 626 1.62 32.15 2.99
N ARG A 627 2.69 32.89 2.80
CA ARG A 627 3.90 32.39 2.22
C ARG A 627 4.88 32.04 3.36
N THR A 628 4.67 30.92 4.06
CA THR A 628 5.49 30.51 5.22
C THR A 628 6.09 29.11 5.16
N GLU A 629 5.78 28.32 4.13
CA GLU A 629 6.11 26.87 4.04
C GLU A 629 5.64 26.09 5.29
N ASP A 630 6.02 24.82 5.42
CA ASP A 630 5.75 23.95 6.60
C ASP A 630 6.45 24.43 7.88
N PHE A 631 6.85 25.71 7.95
CA PHE A 631 7.45 26.31 9.12
C PHE A 631 6.39 26.92 10.03
N GLU A 632 6.53 26.60 11.31
CA GLU A 632 5.79 27.24 12.39
C GLU A 632 6.71 28.16 13.18
N VAL A 633 6.12 29.23 13.74
CA VAL A 633 6.76 30.03 14.76
C VAL A 633 6.18 29.76 16.14
N GLN A 634 7.08 29.62 17.12
CA GLN A 634 6.73 29.46 18.51
C GLN A 634 7.43 30.51 19.37
N VAL A 635 6.74 30.98 20.40
CA VAL A 635 7.33 31.79 21.45
C VAL A 635 7.30 30.97 22.72
N ASN A 636 8.46 30.76 23.35
CA ASN A 636 8.58 29.88 24.51
C ASN A 636 7.97 28.48 24.27
N TRP A 637 8.14 27.92 23.06
CA TRP A 637 7.56 26.63 22.64
C TRP A 637 6.03 26.57 22.57
N GLY A 638 5.35 27.72 22.66
CA GLY A 638 3.91 27.84 22.39
C GLY A 638 3.66 28.32 20.96
N ALA A 639 2.80 27.60 20.23
CA ALA A 639 2.35 27.99 18.89
C ALA A 639 1.91 29.46 18.85
N THR A 640 2.42 30.20 17.87
CA THR A 640 2.17 31.63 17.72
C THR A 640 2.00 31.96 16.23
N THR A 641 1.13 32.91 15.88
CA THR A 641 0.91 33.33 14.48
C THR A 641 1.87 34.45 14.06
N GLY A 642 2.03 34.74 12.77
CA GLY A 642 2.73 35.95 12.28
C GLY A 642 4.15 35.73 11.76
N LEU A 643 4.42 34.54 11.26
CA LEU A 643 5.56 34.25 10.39
C LEU A 643 5.25 34.81 8.97
N THR A 644 6.24 35.39 8.29
CA THR A 644 6.08 36.09 7.00
C THR A 644 7.38 36.04 6.18
N TYR A 645 7.33 36.00 4.85
CA TYR A 645 8.51 36.29 4.04
C TYR A 645 8.91 37.76 4.10
N SER A 646 10.22 38.00 4.07
CA SER A 646 10.80 39.33 4.07
C SER A 646 11.83 39.47 2.96
N SER A 647 11.76 40.57 2.22
CA SER A 647 12.88 41.02 1.37
C SER A 647 13.99 41.71 2.17
N GLU A 648 13.85 41.80 3.48
CA GLU A 648 14.86 42.38 4.35
C GLU A 648 15.81 41.25 4.77
N TRP A 649 17.08 41.33 4.32
CA TRP A 649 18.23 40.53 4.77
C TRP A 649 18.38 39.08 4.28
N SER A 650 17.88 38.78 3.07
CA SER A 650 18.30 37.59 2.33
C SER A 650 19.83 37.57 2.10
N LYS A 651 20.48 36.41 2.29
CA LYS A 651 21.91 36.18 2.04
C LYS A 651 22.17 35.77 0.60
N TYR A 652 21.26 35.01 -0.02
CA TYR A 652 21.38 34.47 -1.39
C TYR A 652 20.04 34.54 -2.16
N GLY A 653 19.48 35.73 -2.40
CA GLY A 653 18.25 35.86 -3.17
C GLY A 653 17.43 37.11 -2.81
N ASP A 654 16.15 37.14 -3.15
CA ASP A 654 15.24 38.27 -2.91
C ASP A 654 14.45 38.18 -1.60
N LYS A 655 14.40 37.00 -0.94
CA LYS A 655 13.52 36.73 0.21
C LYS A 655 14.22 35.91 1.31
N SER A 656 13.68 36.00 2.52
CA SER A 656 14.04 35.21 3.70
C SER A 656 12.79 34.99 4.55
N LEU A 657 12.73 33.92 5.34
CA LEU A 657 11.62 33.70 6.25
C LEU A 657 11.83 34.50 7.53
N SER A 658 10.80 35.22 8.00
CA SER A 658 10.94 36.15 9.11
C SER A 658 9.74 36.14 10.05
N VAL A 659 9.97 36.54 11.31
CA VAL A 659 8.90 36.80 12.25
C VAL A 659 9.20 38.06 13.05
N THR A 660 8.23 38.97 13.14
CA THR A 660 8.30 40.16 13.99
C THR A 660 7.43 39.99 15.25
N LYS A 661 7.99 40.28 16.41
CA LYS A 661 7.31 40.18 17.71
C LYS A 661 7.52 41.38 18.62
N ASP A 662 6.44 41.77 19.30
CA ASP A 662 6.50 42.59 20.49
C ASP A 662 6.93 41.74 21.68
N ILE A 663 8.24 41.68 21.91
CA ILE A 663 8.84 40.94 23.03
C ILE A 663 8.40 41.53 24.37
N SER A 664 8.13 42.83 24.43
CA SER A 664 7.67 43.50 25.67
C SER A 664 6.26 43.11 26.10
N ALA A 665 5.45 42.59 25.16
CA ALA A 665 4.11 42.11 25.41
C ALA A 665 4.06 40.65 25.89
N ILE A 666 5.18 39.92 25.82
CA ILE A 666 5.26 38.51 26.21
C ILE A 666 5.65 38.40 27.69
N ASP A 667 4.88 37.65 28.48
CA ASP A 667 5.22 37.36 29.87
C ASP A 667 6.39 36.37 29.90
N THR A 668 7.54 36.80 30.41
CA THR A 668 8.81 36.04 30.44
C THR A 668 9.28 35.54 29.06
N PRO A 669 9.75 36.42 28.16
CA PRO A 669 10.23 36.01 26.84
C PRO A 669 11.60 35.31 26.94
N GLU A 670 11.62 33.99 26.77
CA GLU A 670 12.84 33.19 26.83
C GLU A 670 13.41 32.90 25.44
N ASN A 671 12.55 32.59 24.47
CA ASN A 671 12.97 32.26 23.11
C ASN A 671 11.87 32.47 22.06
N VAL A 672 12.33 32.64 20.81
CA VAL A 672 11.53 32.54 19.59
C VAL A 672 12.08 31.38 18.78
N VAL A 673 11.24 30.49 18.28
CA VAL A 673 11.64 29.30 17.53
C VAL A 673 10.94 29.33 16.18
N ILE A 674 11.69 29.10 15.10
CA ILE A 674 11.15 28.85 13.76
C ILE A 674 11.55 27.41 13.40
N GLN A 675 10.59 26.51 13.14
CA GLN A 675 10.85 25.06 12.94
C GLN A 675 9.81 24.43 12.00
N THR A 676 10.07 23.21 11.51
CA THR A 676 9.19 22.47 10.58
C THR A 676 8.97 20.99 10.97
N TYR A 677 7.79 20.44 10.56
CA TYR A 677 7.39 19.01 10.59
C TYR A 677 6.38 18.72 9.44
N PRO A 678 6.40 17.55 8.78
CA PRO A 678 7.36 16.46 8.94
C PRO A 678 8.75 16.86 8.43
N GLY A 679 9.76 16.11 8.84
CA GLY A 679 11.13 16.43 8.46
C GLY A 679 11.50 15.94 7.06
N ILE A 680 12.79 15.98 6.76
CA ILE A 680 13.38 15.82 5.43
C ILE A 680 14.09 14.48 5.29
N ALA A 681 13.94 13.84 4.12
CA ALA A 681 14.76 12.70 3.73
C ALA A 681 16.20 13.15 3.42
N ILE A 682 17.20 12.44 3.95
CA ILE A 682 18.60 12.87 3.90
C ILE A 682 19.55 11.73 3.49
N THR A 683 19.35 11.19 2.29
CA THR A 683 20.26 10.17 1.73
C THR A 683 21.63 10.79 1.38
N ASP A 684 22.71 10.17 1.86
CA ASP A 684 24.11 10.56 1.59
C ASP A 684 24.50 12.00 2.00
N GLN A 685 23.74 12.65 2.88
CA GLN A 685 24.05 13.97 3.41
C GLN A 685 24.79 13.89 4.74
N THR A 686 25.73 14.80 4.95
CA THR A 686 26.58 14.84 6.17
C THR A 686 26.45 16.15 6.94
N THR A 687 25.96 17.21 6.29
CA THR A 687 25.83 18.52 6.91
C THR A 687 24.51 19.19 6.58
N LEU A 688 23.89 19.81 7.59
CA LEU A 688 22.77 20.74 7.45
C LEU A 688 23.26 22.15 7.84
N THR A 689 22.99 23.15 7.00
CA THR A 689 23.28 24.56 7.31
C THR A 689 22.05 25.44 7.17
N VAL A 690 21.91 26.43 8.05
CA VAL A 690 20.86 27.46 7.99
C VAL A 690 21.48 28.82 8.28
N THR A 691 21.19 29.83 7.47
CA THR A 691 21.57 31.21 7.76
C THR A 691 20.53 31.84 8.69
N ALA A 692 20.97 32.48 9.78
CA ALA A 692 20.09 33.13 10.74
C ALA A 692 20.51 34.57 11.02
N TYR A 693 19.53 35.43 11.28
CA TYR A 693 19.76 36.81 11.70
C TYR A 693 18.66 37.33 12.64
N ALA A 694 18.96 38.40 13.39
CA ALA A 694 17.99 39.06 14.26
C ALA A 694 18.19 40.58 14.26
N MET A 695 17.09 41.33 14.25
CA MET A 695 17.05 42.78 14.30
C MET A 695 16.18 43.28 15.44
N ASN A 696 16.60 44.39 16.05
CA ASN A 696 15.90 45.04 17.16
C ASN A 696 15.56 44.10 18.34
N ALA A 697 16.28 42.98 18.47
CA ALA A 697 15.99 41.91 19.43
C ALA A 697 16.91 41.94 20.67
N GLY A 698 17.91 42.84 20.70
CA GLY A 698 18.87 43.00 21.80
C GLY A 698 20.33 42.75 21.40
N ALA A 699 21.27 43.17 22.24
CA ALA A 699 22.71 43.05 21.97
C ALA A 699 23.32 41.68 22.35
N THR A 700 22.51 40.77 22.88
CA THR A 700 22.93 39.45 23.39
C THR A 700 22.22 38.29 22.69
N VAL A 701 21.54 38.58 21.58
CA VAL A 701 20.76 37.59 20.85
C VAL A 701 21.69 36.57 20.19
N ASN A 702 21.36 35.30 20.37
CA ASN A 702 22.07 34.19 19.79
C ASN A 702 21.08 33.14 19.29
N ALA A 703 21.52 32.29 18.36
CA ALA A 703 20.70 31.27 17.73
C ALA A 703 21.30 29.86 17.87
N HIS A 704 20.42 28.87 17.96
CA HIS A 704 20.73 27.44 17.89
C HIS A 704 20.01 26.83 16.69
N LEU A 705 20.75 26.21 15.78
CA LEU A 705 20.18 25.24 14.84
C LEU A 705 20.02 23.91 15.57
N PHE A 706 18.90 23.24 15.44
CA PHE A 706 18.67 21.91 16.01
C PHE A 706 17.98 20.99 15.01
N VAL A 707 18.08 19.68 15.26
CA VAL A 707 17.47 18.63 14.43
C VAL A 707 16.93 17.50 15.31
N LYS A 708 15.86 16.86 14.86
CA LYS A 708 15.27 15.62 15.38
C LYS A 708 15.25 14.59 14.25
N GLY A 709 15.54 13.34 14.54
CA GLY A 709 15.63 12.30 13.52
C GLY A 709 15.89 10.91 14.09
N ILE A 710 16.17 9.95 13.22
CA ILE A 710 16.51 8.57 13.57
C ILE A 710 17.98 8.30 13.24
N VAL A 711 18.71 7.68 14.16
CA VAL A 711 20.10 7.22 13.99
C VAL A 711 20.19 5.80 14.55
N ASP A 712 20.59 4.83 13.72
CA ASP A 712 20.65 3.42 14.10
C ASP A 712 19.30 2.90 14.68
N GLY A 713 18.17 3.31 14.07
CA GLY A 713 16.82 2.96 14.53
C GLY A 713 16.32 3.66 15.81
N ASP A 714 17.14 4.48 16.48
CA ASP A 714 16.76 5.21 17.69
C ASP A 714 16.42 6.69 17.40
N PRO A 715 15.39 7.28 18.06
CA PRO A 715 15.10 8.70 17.94
C PRO A 715 16.16 9.55 18.65
N VAL A 716 16.83 10.42 17.88
CA VAL A 716 17.92 11.29 18.33
C VAL A 716 17.57 12.76 18.07
N GLU A 717 17.90 13.61 19.05
CA GLU A 717 17.79 15.06 18.96
C GLU A 717 19.14 15.73 19.25
N GLN A 718 19.60 16.61 18.36
CA GLN A 718 20.91 17.28 18.46
C GLN A 718 20.77 18.79 18.63
N TRP A 719 21.48 19.31 19.64
CA TRP A 719 21.50 20.72 20.05
C TRP A 719 22.93 21.29 20.13
N PRO A 720 23.53 21.70 19.00
CA PRO A 720 24.80 22.40 18.98
C PRO A 720 24.80 23.70 19.80
N ALA A 721 25.99 24.22 20.10
CA ALA A 721 26.15 25.44 20.89
C ALA A 721 25.57 26.68 20.17
N ALA A 722 25.08 27.63 20.96
CA ALA A 722 24.50 28.86 20.43
C ALA A 722 25.56 29.74 19.74
N VAL A 723 25.17 30.36 18.64
CA VAL A 723 26.02 31.29 17.87
C VAL A 723 25.50 32.71 18.03
N ASP A 724 26.41 33.64 18.34
CA ASP A 724 26.08 35.06 18.55
C ASP A 724 25.67 35.72 17.23
N LEU A 725 24.52 36.41 17.24
CA LEU A 725 23.98 37.12 16.08
C LEU A 725 24.27 38.64 16.11
N SER A 726 25.15 39.10 17.00
CA SER A 726 25.45 40.52 17.18
C SER A 726 26.24 41.17 16.02
N GLY A 727 25.57 41.38 14.87
CA GLY A 727 25.99 42.39 13.88
C GLY A 727 25.87 42.04 12.39
N ALA A 728 25.76 40.76 12.02
CA ALA A 728 25.57 40.31 10.63
C ALA A 728 24.88 38.94 10.60
N PRO A 729 24.29 38.53 9.46
CA PRO A 729 23.79 37.16 9.27
C PRO A 729 24.89 36.14 9.52
N VAL A 730 24.54 35.02 10.15
CA VAL A 730 25.48 33.95 10.49
C VAL A 730 24.97 32.62 9.97
N GLU A 731 25.85 31.84 9.35
CA GLU A 731 25.58 30.47 8.96
C GLU A 731 25.75 29.54 10.17
N LEU A 732 24.68 28.84 10.52
CA LEU A 732 24.63 27.80 11.53
C LEU A 732 24.85 26.46 10.82
N THR A 733 25.73 25.60 11.33
CA THR A 733 26.07 24.31 10.72
C THR A 733 25.88 23.18 11.73
N LEU A 734 25.33 22.06 11.28
CA LEU A 734 25.08 20.87 12.07
C LEU A 734 25.58 19.64 11.29
N ASP A 735 26.34 18.77 11.96
CA ASP A 735 26.78 17.47 11.43
C ASP A 735 25.63 16.48 11.60
N ILE A 736 25.12 15.96 10.49
CA ILE A 736 24.02 14.99 10.41
C ILE A 736 24.52 13.62 9.90
N THR A 737 25.83 13.37 9.95
CA THR A 737 26.39 12.08 9.55
C THR A 737 25.78 10.94 10.38
N GLY A 738 25.23 9.94 9.69
CA GLY A 738 24.65 8.73 10.32
C GLY A 738 23.17 8.86 10.69
N TYR A 739 22.53 10.01 10.41
CA TYR A 739 21.07 10.07 10.47
C TYR A 739 20.48 9.35 9.25
N GLU A 740 19.50 8.47 9.51
CA GLU A 740 18.72 7.76 8.49
C GLU A 740 17.59 8.65 7.97
N GLU A 741 16.96 9.39 8.88
CA GLU A 741 15.89 10.34 8.60
C GLU A 741 16.03 11.55 9.54
N VAL A 742 15.70 12.74 9.05
CA VAL A 742 15.44 13.91 9.89
C VAL A 742 13.94 14.09 9.95
N SER A 743 13.33 13.94 11.14
CA SER A 743 11.89 14.09 11.36
C SER A 743 11.47 15.54 11.69
N GLY A 744 12.43 16.45 11.86
CA GLY A 744 12.18 17.89 11.93
C GLY A 744 13.45 18.70 12.26
N TYR A 745 13.48 19.97 11.87
CA TYR A 745 14.60 20.87 12.17
C TYR A 745 14.11 22.30 12.46
N GLY A 746 14.97 23.12 13.07
CA GLY A 746 14.61 24.51 13.34
C GLY A 746 15.72 25.37 13.93
N VAL A 747 15.44 26.67 14.04
CA VAL A 747 16.32 27.67 14.66
C VAL A 747 15.63 28.28 15.88
N ARG A 748 16.29 28.17 17.03
CA ARG A 748 15.87 28.80 18.29
C ARG A 748 16.71 30.04 18.58
N PHE A 749 16.07 31.19 18.63
CA PHE A 749 16.62 32.49 19.05
C PHE A 749 16.41 32.71 20.55
N GLN A 750 17.44 33.17 21.26
CA GLN A 750 17.39 33.42 22.70
C GLN A 750 18.29 34.60 23.11
N GLY A 751 18.24 34.99 24.39
CA GLY A 751 18.98 36.18 24.88
C GLY A 751 18.30 37.50 24.49
N LEU A 752 16.96 37.45 24.37
CA LEU A 752 16.08 38.51 23.90
C LEU A 752 16.06 39.70 24.88
N ASP A 753 15.98 40.92 24.34
CA ASP A 753 15.69 42.11 25.12
C ASP A 753 14.18 42.22 25.36
N GLY A 754 13.76 41.90 26.59
CA GLY A 754 12.37 41.93 27.05
C GLY A 754 11.66 43.29 26.95
N THR A 755 12.30 44.34 26.43
CA THR A 755 11.73 45.68 26.30
C THR A 755 11.42 46.10 24.85
N THR A 756 11.76 45.27 23.86
CA THR A 756 11.62 45.60 22.45
C THR A 756 10.21 45.33 21.94
N THR A 757 9.63 46.28 21.22
CA THR A 757 8.25 46.18 20.71
C THR A 757 8.15 45.64 19.28
N GLU A 758 9.27 45.55 18.56
CA GLU A 758 9.35 45.12 17.15
C GLU A 758 10.67 44.37 16.90
N ALA A 759 10.91 43.29 17.66
CA ALA A 759 12.06 42.42 17.39
C ALA A 759 11.74 41.51 16.20
N THR A 760 12.66 41.41 15.24
CA THR A 760 12.48 40.56 14.05
C THR A 760 13.57 39.50 13.98
N PHE A 761 13.20 38.28 13.64
CA PHE A 761 14.09 37.12 13.53
C PHE A 761 13.96 36.52 12.14
N PHE A 762 15.07 36.12 11.54
CA PHE A 762 15.16 35.68 10.15
C PHE A 762 15.87 34.35 10.06
N ILE A 763 15.38 33.45 9.22
CA ILE A 763 16.12 32.31 8.69
C ILE A 763 16.14 32.36 7.17
N ASP A 764 17.23 31.89 6.59
CA ASP A 764 17.46 31.88 5.15
C ASP A 764 18.41 30.72 4.78
N SER A 765 18.38 30.27 3.52
CA SER A 765 19.38 29.39 2.91
C SER A 765 19.65 28.13 3.74
N VAL A 766 18.60 27.32 3.91
CA VAL A 766 18.70 25.94 4.39
C VAL A 766 19.37 25.11 3.30
N MET A 767 20.51 24.49 3.62
CA MET A 767 21.29 23.72 2.67
C MET A 767 21.72 22.38 3.28
N LEU A 768 21.77 21.36 2.45
CA LEU A 768 22.36 20.06 2.76
C LEU A 768 23.71 19.95 2.07
N GLY A 769 24.60 19.10 2.57
CA GLY A 769 25.90 18.91 1.95
C GLY A 769 26.61 17.63 2.32
N ASN A 770 27.50 17.24 1.41
CA ASN A 770 28.36 16.08 1.53
C ASN A 770 29.76 16.35 0.93
N ALA A 771 30.54 15.29 0.71
CA ALA A 771 31.89 15.42 0.16
C ALA A 771 31.93 15.97 -1.29
N GLU A 772 30.81 15.93 -2.01
CA GLU A 772 30.69 16.36 -3.41
C GLU A 772 30.25 17.82 -3.56
N GLY A 773 29.55 18.38 -2.58
CA GLY A 773 29.12 19.77 -2.60
C GLY A 773 28.01 20.10 -1.60
N MET A 774 27.43 21.28 -1.75
CA MET A 774 26.24 21.74 -1.01
C MET A 774 25.07 21.87 -1.98
N SER A 775 23.89 21.40 -1.57
CA SER A 775 22.61 21.59 -2.26
C SER A 775 21.71 22.52 -1.43
N VAL A 776 20.95 23.38 -2.10
CA VAL A 776 19.92 24.19 -1.45
C VAL A 776 18.72 23.29 -1.21
N LEU A 777 18.27 23.24 0.03
CA LEU A 777 17.03 22.56 0.42
C LEU A 777 15.88 23.57 0.47
N GLN A 778 16.14 24.74 1.06
CA GLN A 778 15.18 25.82 1.15
C GLN A 778 15.92 27.16 1.17
N ASP A 779 15.89 27.92 0.09
CA ASP A 779 16.40 29.29 0.05
C ASP A 779 15.29 30.32 0.26
N PHE A 780 14.04 29.88 0.46
CA PHE A 780 12.87 30.75 0.57
C PHE A 780 12.66 31.63 -0.68
N GLU A 781 13.32 31.26 -1.78
CA GLU A 781 13.07 31.74 -3.13
C GLU A 781 12.05 30.79 -3.77
N ASN A 782 10.89 31.30 -4.14
CA ASN A 782 9.86 30.42 -4.66
C ASN A 782 10.04 30.26 -6.17
N THR A 783 10.88 29.31 -6.58
CA THR A 783 11.22 28.99 -7.99
C THR A 783 10.59 27.70 -8.51
N GLY A 784 9.90 26.92 -7.68
CA GLY A 784 9.39 25.57 -8.02
C GLY A 784 10.53 24.57 -8.25
N ASP A 785 10.26 23.48 -8.98
CA ASP A 785 11.25 22.45 -9.37
C ASP A 785 12.26 22.94 -10.43
N VAL A 786 12.39 24.26 -10.58
CA VAL A 786 13.26 24.86 -11.58
C VAL A 786 14.69 24.86 -11.08
N GLU A 787 15.52 24.07 -11.74
CA GLU A 787 16.95 24.01 -11.49
C GLU A 787 17.70 25.07 -12.30
N GLY A 788 18.48 25.90 -11.60
CA GLY A 788 19.54 26.70 -12.19
C GLY A 788 20.86 25.94 -12.20
N GLN A 789 21.56 25.92 -13.33
CA GLN A 789 22.88 25.28 -13.44
C GLN A 789 23.88 26.14 -14.22
N VAL A 790 25.17 25.98 -13.90
CA VAL A 790 26.27 26.51 -14.73
C VAL A 790 27.09 25.34 -15.24
N ASN A 791 27.34 25.28 -16.55
CA ASN A 791 28.07 24.18 -17.18
C ASN A 791 27.46 22.78 -16.92
N TRP A 792 26.13 22.68 -16.87
CA TRP A 792 25.39 21.42 -16.62
C TRP A 792 25.68 20.77 -15.27
N GLY A 793 25.97 21.58 -14.25
CA GLY A 793 26.11 21.12 -12.88
C GLY A 793 25.73 22.19 -11.86
N PRO A 794 25.51 21.78 -10.60
CA PRO A 794 25.26 22.70 -9.51
C PRO A 794 26.50 23.56 -9.27
N ALA A 795 26.29 24.83 -8.93
CA ALA A 795 27.38 25.76 -8.68
C ALA A 795 27.13 26.52 -7.36
N PRO A 796 28.03 26.48 -6.36
CA PRO A 796 27.80 27.11 -5.05
C PRO A 796 27.53 28.62 -5.16
N GLY A 797 26.53 29.16 -4.46
CA GLY A 797 26.16 30.59 -4.51
C GLY A 797 25.43 30.99 -5.79
N LEU A 798 24.87 30.02 -6.52
CA LEU A 798 23.91 30.29 -7.58
C LEU A 798 22.54 30.56 -6.95
N ALA A 799 21.95 31.72 -7.23
CA ALA A 799 20.60 32.04 -6.78
C ALA A 799 19.65 32.00 -7.99
N THR A 800 18.60 31.19 -7.87
CA THR A 800 17.40 31.29 -8.69
C THR A 800 16.40 32.12 -7.88
N SER A 801 15.99 33.28 -8.39
CA SER A 801 14.96 34.11 -7.75
C SER A 801 13.92 34.54 -8.78
N LYS A 802 12.88 35.23 -8.33
CA LYS A 802 11.88 35.81 -9.21
C LYS A 802 12.03 37.32 -9.28
N GLU A 803 12.47 37.81 -10.43
CA GLU A 803 12.65 39.24 -10.67
C GLU A 803 11.67 39.77 -11.72
N TRP A 804 11.48 41.09 -11.70
CA TRP A 804 10.64 41.82 -12.65
C TRP A 804 11.13 41.64 -14.09
N SER A 805 10.28 41.05 -14.93
CA SER A 805 10.54 40.82 -16.36
C SER A 805 10.04 42.00 -17.22
N THR A 806 10.51 42.07 -18.47
CA THR A 806 9.98 43.02 -19.48
C THR A 806 8.61 42.62 -20.03
N SER A 807 8.19 41.37 -19.82
CA SER A 807 6.95 40.75 -20.32
C SER A 807 6.26 39.92 -19.22
N GLY A 808 5.89 40.56 -18.10
CA GLY A 808 5.31 39.92 -16.91
C GLY A 808 5.45 40.83 -15.68
N GLN A 809 4.94 40.45 -14.51
CA GLN A 809 5.32 41.11 -13.25
C GLN A 809 6.50 40.37 -12.58
N GLN A 810 6.61 39.05 -12.75
CA GLN A 810 7.73 38.23 -12.27
C GLN A 810 8.16 37.20 -13.33
N SER A 811 9.45 36.85 -13.35
CA SER A 811 10.04 35.81 -14.21
C SER A 811 11.01 34.98 -13.40
N ILE A 812 11.22 33.71 -13.74
CA ILE A 812 12.32 32.96 -13.14
C ILE A 812 13.63 33.56 -13.62
N ALA A 813 14.50 33.87 -12.68
CA ALA A 813 15.72 34.60 -12.94
C ALA A 813 16.90 33.97 -12.21
N MET A 814 18.02 33.90 -12.91
CA MET A 814 19.26 33.35 -12.38
C MET A 814 20.29 34.47 -12.26
N PHE A 815 20.80 34.65 -11.04
CA PHE A 815 21.74 35.72 -10.70
C PHE A 815 23.04 35.15 -10.15
N ARG A 816 24.16 35.63 -10.69
CA ARG A 816 25.48 35.25 -10.19
C ARG A 816 26.59 36.22 -10.59
N ASP A 817 27.57 36.39 -9.70
CA ASP A 817 28.91 36.86 -10.09
C ASP A 817 29.64 35.75 -10.86
N LEU A 818 29.66 35.84 -12.19
CA LEU A 818 30.28 34.83 -13.05
C LEU A 818 31.79 34.73 -12.86
N THR A 819 32.44 35.73 -12.23
CA THR A 819 33.88 35.69 -11.95
C THR A 819 34.25 34.67 -10.86
N GLU A 820 33.27 34.22 -10.08
CA GLU A 820 33.44 33.19 -9.06
C GLU A 820 33.30 31.76 -9.62
N VAL A 821 32.95 31.61 -10.90
CA VAL A 821 32.88 30.33 -11.59
C VAL A 821 34.13 30.12 -12.44
N THR A 822 34.69 28.92 -12.39
CA THR A 822 35.82 28.56 -13.27
C THR A 822 35.29 28.26 -14.67
N GLU A 823 35.57 29.15 -15.63
CA GLU A 823 35.22 28.99 -17.06
C GLU A 823 33.72 28.75 -17.34
N PRO A 824 32.80 29.68 -16.99
CA PRO A 824 31.39 29.53 -17.29
C PRO A 824 31.14 29.65 -18.81
N THR A 825 30.60 28.59 -19.42
CA THR A 825 30.24 28.52 -20.84
C THR A 825 28.73 28.43 -21.06
N ASP A 826 28.00 27.89 -20.08
CA ASP A 826 26.58 27.61 -20.16
C ASP A 826 25.88 28.04 -18.88
N VAL A 827 24.75 28.73 -19.02
CA VAL A 827 23.80 28.99 -17.94
C VAL A 827 22.49 28.32 -18.34
N ILE A 828 21.99 27.41 -17.51
CA ILE A 828 20.83 26.58 -17.79
C ILE A 828 19.76 26.85 -16.73
N ILE A 829 18.51 26.95 -17.16
CA ILE A 829 17.31 26.98 -16.31
C ILE A 829 16.41 25.85 -16.84
N GLN A 830 16.10 24.84 -16.02
CA GLN A 830 15.41 23.62 -16.50
C GLN A 830 14.51 22.97 -15.45
N VAL A 831 13.63 22.08 -15.89
CA VAL A 831 12.73 21.25 -15.05
C VAL A 831 12.70 19.82 -15.58
N TYR A 832 12.68 18.84 -14.65
CA TYR A 832 12.51 17.41 -14.90
C TYR A 832 11.41 16.84 -13.98
N PRO A 833 10.14 16.92 -14.39
CA PRO A 833 9.05 16.44 -13.55
C PRO A 833 9.03 14.91 -13.49
N GLU A 834 8.81 14.38 -12.30
CA GLU A 834 8.63 12.94 -12.06
C GLU A 834 7.38 12.45 -12.82
N GLY A 835 7.51 11.37 -13.59
CA GLY A 835 6.44 10.87 -14.46
C GLY A 835 6.27 11.61 -15.80
N GLY A 836 6.96 12.72 -16.03
CA GLY A 836 6.89 13.51 -17.27
C GLY A 836 5.59 14.30 -17.45
N ILE A 837 5.50 15.10 -18.51
CA ILE A 837 4.32 15.93 -18.83
C ILE A 837 3.61 15.35 -20.05
N ASP A 838 2.33 15.01 -19.94
CA ASP A 838 1.49 14.69 -21.10
C ASP A 838 1.27 15.94 -21.94
N VAL A 839 1.75 15.90 -23.17
CA VAL A 839 1.63 16.97 -24.15
C VAL A 839 0.95 16.52 -25.46
N SER A 840 0.29 15.35 -25.45
CA SER A 840 -0.34 14.74 -26.63
C SER A 840 -1.43 15.60 -27.29
N GLU A 841 -2.03 16.53 -26.55
CA GLU A 841 -3.04 17.46 -27.07
C GLU A 841 -2.46 18.81 -27.56
N TYR A 842 -1.13 19.00 -27.50
CA TYR A 842 -0.47 20.25 -27.81
C TYR A 842 0.45 20.18 -29.04
N ASP A 843 0.45 21.25 -29.83
CA ASP A 843 1.25 21.35 -31.06
C ASP A 843 2.65 21.93 -30.80
N SER A 844 2.83 22.75 -29.76
CA SER A 844 4.11 23.40 -29.47
C SER A 844 4.27 23.85 -28.02
N ILE A 845 5.51 23.94 -27.56
CA ILE A 845 5.92 24.64 -26.33
C ILE A 845 6.60 25.96 -26.69
N ALA A 846 6.31 27.04 -25.95
CA ALA A 846 6.99 28.31 -26.07
C ALA A 846 7.44 28.88 -24.72
N VAL A 847 8.59 29.56 -24.68
CA VAL A 847 9.15 30.20 -23.48
C VAL A 847 9.69 31.58 -23.83
N ASP A 848 9.34 32.60 -23.05
CA ASP A 848 9.93 33.94 -23.16
C ASP A 848 11.26 33.98 -22.38
N ALA A 849 12.31 34.56 -22.96
CA ALA A 849 13.63 34.59 -22.36
C ALA A 849 14.35 35.92 -22.63
N THR A 850 15.14 36.37 -21.66
CA THR A 850 16.00 37.56 -21.81
C THR A 850 17.26 37.46 -20.96
N ALA A 851 18.30 38.21 -21.31
CA ALA A 851 19.51 38.32 -20.50
C ALA A 851 19.92 39.79 -20.33
N LEU A 852 20.15 40.21 -19.08
CA LEU A 852 20.58 41.57 -18.74
C LEU A 852 22.02 41.55 -18.22
N ASN A 853 22.78 42.60 -18.55
CA ASN A 853 24.18 42.75 -18.16
C ASN A 853 25.11 41.55 -18.49
N ALA A 854 24.68 40.68 -19.42
CA ALA A 854 25.36 39.45 -19.79
C ALA A 854 26.12 39.56 -21.13
N GLY A 855 26.26 40.75 -21.71
CA GLY A 855 26.92 40.94 -23.02
C GLY A 855 26.07 40.44 -24.19
N SER A 856 26.69 39.85 -25.22
CA SER A 856 26.00 39.33 -26.40
C SER A 856 25.53 37.89 -26.21
N ALA A 857 24.77 37.66 -25.13
CA ALA A 857 24.23 36.35 -24.80
C ALA A 857 23.25 35.86 -25.87
N GLN A 858 23.29 34.57 -26.16
CA GLN A 858 22.32 33.86 -26.98
C GLN A 858 21.59 32.85 -26.12
N VAL A 859 20.34 32.54 -26.46
CA VAL A 859 19.46 31.61 -25.73
C VAL A 859 18.78 30.64 -26.68
N MET A 860 18.52 29.43 -26.22
CA MET A 860 17.72 28.41 -26.90
C MET A 860 16.83 27.68 -25.90
N LEU A 861 15.64 27.25 -26.34
CA LEU A 861 14.76 26.34 -25.61
C LEU A 861 15.10 24.92 -26.03
N PHE A 862 15.23 24.01 -25.08
CA PHE A 862 15.39 22.59 -25.31
C PHE A 862 14.30 21.79 -24.60
N ILE A 863 14.01 20.62 -25.13
CA ILE A 863 13.11 19.62 -24.53
C ILE A 863 13.76 18.24 -24.58
N LYS A 864 13.30 17.35 -23.69
CA LYS A 864 13.65 15.94 -23.63
C LYS A 864 12.37 15.12 -23.71
N ASP A 865 12.26 14.25 -24.71
CA ASP A 865 11.11 13.35 -24.86
C ASP A 865 11.22 12.10 -23.98
N ALA A 866 10.17 11.28 -23.96
CA ALA A 866 10.13 9.99 -23.24
C ALA A 866 11.25 9.01 -23.63
N GLY A 867 11.83 9.15 -24.82
CA GLY A 867 12.94 8.34 -25.32
C GLY A 867 14.31 8.93 -25.02
N ASP A 868 14.38 9.95 -24.15
CA ASP A 868 15.59 10.70 -23.82
C ASP A 868 16.26 11.42 -25.00
N ASN A 869 15.50 11.69 -26.08
CA ASN A 869 16.00 12.45 -27.21
C ASN A 869 15.85 13.96 -26.94
N TRP A 870 16.87 14.70 -27.37
CA TRP A 870 16.93 16.15 -27.19
C TRP A 870 16.54 16.87 -28.48
N VAL A 871 15.65 17.85 -28.34
CA VAL A 871 15.25 18.77 -29.42
C VAL A 871 15.40 20.20 -28.93
N ASP A 872 15.91 21.11 -29.77
CA ASP A 872 16.09 22.53 -29.42
C ASP A 872 15.54 23.49 -30.49
N SER A 873 15.25 24.72 -30.07
CA SER A 873 14.74 25.81 -30.93
C SER A 873 15.82 26.44 -31.82
N GLY A 874 17.09 26.10 -31.62
CA GLY A 874 18.25 26.85 -32.08
C GLY A 874 18.53 28.12 -31.26
N ALA A 875 19.80 28.52 -31.24
CA ALA A 875 20.27 29.70 -30.50
C ALA A 875 19.91 31.02 -31.22
N VAL A 876 19.32 31.95 -30.49
CA VAL A 876 18.99 33.32 -30.92
C VAL A 876 19.47 34.35 -29.90
N ASP A 877 19.51 35.64 -30.26
CA ASP A 877 19.96 36.69 -29.33
C ASP A 877 18.97 36.84 -28.16
N ALA A 878 19.48 36.89 -26.92
CA ALA A 878 18.68 36.89 -25.69
C ALA A 878 18.17 38.29 -25.29
N ASP A 879 17.43 38.94 -26.19
CA ASP A 879 16.83 40.28 -26.00
C ASP A 879 15.30 40.20 -26.12
N ASP A 880 14.63 39.86 -25.01
CA ASP A 880 13.15 39.77 -24.89
C ASP A 880 12.51 38.92 -26.01
N VAL A 881 12.89 37.64 -26.07
CA VAL A 881 12.59 36.74 -27.18
C VAL A 881 11.69 35.57 -26.75
N THR A 882 10.71 35.21 -27.58
CA THR A 882 9.94 33.97 -27.45
C THR A 882 10.61 32.84 -28.23
N LEU A 883 10.95 31.76 -27.55
CA LEU A 883 11.51 30.52 -28.10
C LEU A 883 10.38 29.51 -28.28
N THR A 884 10.43 28.66 -29.31
CA THR A 884 9.37 27.68 -29.57
C THR A 884 9.94 26.37 -30.09
N VAL A 885 9.40 25.24 -29.62
CA VAL A 885 9.69 23.89 -30.12
C VAL A 885 8.38 23.19 -30.49
N ASP A 886 8.40 22.43 -31.58
CA ASP A 886 7.26 21.63 -32.07
C ASP A 886 7.08 20.37 -31.23
N LEU A 887 5.85 20.11 -30.80
CA LEU A 887 5.47 18.95 -29.98
C LEU A 887 4.61 17.93 -30.73
N THR A 888 4.29 18.15 -32.01
CA THR A 888 3.31 17.34 -32.77
C THR A 888 3.65 15.84 -32.92
N SER A 889 4.83 15.41 -32.46
CA SER A 889 5.30 14.03 -32.47
C SER A 889 5.75 13.52 -31.11
N ILE A 890 5.40 14.25 -30.04
CA ILE A 890 5.80 14.00 -28.66
C ILE A 890 4.51 13.93 -27.84
N ASP A 891 4.23 12.76 -27.27
CA ASP A 891 3.08 12.58 -26.38
C ASP A 891 3.45 12.86 -24.92
N THR A 892 4.71 12.62 -24.55
CA THR A 892 5.22 12.84 -23.19
C THR A 892 6.58 13.54 -23.20
N LEU A 893 6.69 14.58 -22.38
CA LEU A 893 7.89 15.39 -22.22
C LEU A 893 8.53 15.12 -20.84
N ASN A 894 9.69 14.46 -20.84
CA ASN A 894 10.45 14.12 -19.63
C ASN A 894 11.11 15.35 -18.98
N GLY A 895 11.28 16.43 -19.73
CA GLY A 895 11.83 17.68 -19.19
C GLY A 895 12.02 18.75 -20.25
N TYR A 896 12.16 20.00 -19.81
CA TYR A 896 12.41 21.14 -20.69
C TYR A 896 13.30 22.16 -19.98
N GLY A 897 13.93 23.05 -20.75
CA GLY A 897 14.71 24.13 -20.18
C GLY A 897 15.22 25.11 -21.22
N ILE A 898 15.80 26.21 -20.75
CA ILE A 898 16.49 27.19 -21.58
C ILE A 898 17.97 27.21 -21.28
N ARG A 899 18.79 27.40 -22.32
CA ARG A 899 20.24 27.44 -22.24
C ARG A 899 20.77 28.74 -22.82
N PHE A 900 21.43 29.52 -21.98
CA PHE A 900 22.18 30.71 -22.38
C PHE A 900 23.64 30.36 -22.68
N ILE A 901 24.18 30.94 -23.75
CA ILE A 901 25.57 30.78 -24.21
C ILE A 901 26.12 32.11 -24.72
N GLY A 902 27.45 32.21 -24.88
CA GLY A 902 28.08 33.38 -25.52
C GLY A 902 28.02 34.68 -24.71
N PHE A 903 27.61 34.60 -23.44
CA PHE A 903 27.58 35.71 -22.49
C PHE A 903 29.00 36.13 -22.03
N ASP A 904 29.10 37.31 -21.42
CA ASP A 904 30.33 37.83 -20.84
C ASP A 904 30.63 37.16 -19.49
N ALA A 905 31.49 36.14 -19.53
CA ALA A 905 31.97 35.41 -18.35
C ALA A 905 32.68 36.28 -17.29
N THR A 906 32.98 37.55 -17.57
CA THR A 906 33.59 38.49 -16.61
C THR A 906 32.57 39.40 -15.92
N SER A 907 31.28 39.25 -16.21
CA SER A 907 30.22 40.03 -15.59
C SER A 907 29.99 39.62 -14.14
N THR A 908 29.98 40.61 -13.24
CA THR A 908 29.72 40.42 -11.81
C THR A 908 28.23 40.59 -11.46
N ASP A 909 27.38 40.87 -12.45
CA ASP A 909 25.95 41.22 -12.29
C ASP A 909 25.14 40.74 -13.50
N ALA A 910 25.52 39.61 -14.09
CA ALA A 910 24.77 39.01 -15.20
C ALA A 910 23.47 38.38 -14.68
N LYS A 911 22.41 38.57 -15.46
CA LYS A 911 21.04 38.19 -15.12
C LYS A 911 20.43 37.42 -16.28
N PHE A 912 19.84 36.26 -16.04
CA PHE A 912 19.28 35.39 -17.07
C PHE A 912 17.85 35.02 -16.70
N PHE A 913 16.90 35.20 -17.61
CA PHE A 913 15.46 35.12 -17.30
C PHE A 913 14.73 34.13 -18.20
N ALA A 914 13.81 33.36 -17.64
CA ALA A 914 12.77 32.62 -18.34
C ALA A 914 11.39 33.05 -17.83
N ASP A 915 10.40 33.10 -18.72
CA ASP A 915 9.04 33.52 -18.41
C ASP A 915 8.04 32.84 -19.37
N GLN A 916 6.76 32.81 -19.01
CA GLN A 916 5.65 32.41 -19.89
C GLN A 916 5.87 31.09 -20.66
N VAL A 917 6.10 29.99 -19.94
CA VAL A 917 6.08 28.64 -20.52
C VAL A 917 4.64 28.32 -20.94
N ARG A 918 4.42 28.14 -22.24
CA ARG A 918 3.10 27.94 -22.83
C ARG A 918 3.08 26.68 -23.69
N PHE A 919 2.03 25.89 -23.54
CA PHE A 919 1.67 24.86 -24.51
C PHE A 919 0.52 25.37 -25.37
N SER A 920 0.63 25.21 -26.69
CA SER A 920 -0.33 25.77 -27.63
C SER A 920 -0.93 24.69 -28.52
N ASN A 921 -2.23 24.78 -28.78
CA ASN A 921 -2.92 23.96 -29.78
C ASN A 921 -3.95 24.80 -30.56
N ALA A 922 -4.80 24.15 -31.37
CA ALA A 922 -5.84 24.81 -32.16
C ALA A 922 -6.95 25.50 -31.31
N GLU A 923 -7.09 25.15 -30.03
CA GLU A 923 -8.11 25.67 -29.12
C GLU A 923 -7.63 26.88 -28.31
N GLY A 924 -6.31 27.02 -28.11
CA GLY A 924 -5.70 28.18 -27.48
C GLY A 924 -4.32 27.89 -26.89
N ASP A 925 -3.81 28.85 -26.12
CA ASP A 925 -2.59 28.69 -25.31
C ASP A 925 -2.98 28.32 -23.88
N MET A 926 -2.36 27.27 -23.35
CA MET A 926 -2.34 26.94 -21.93
C MET A 926 -1.01 27.44 -21.35
N ILE A 927 -1.09 28.28 -20.32
CA ILE A 927 0.08 28.72 -19.58
C ILE A 927 0.44 27.60 -18.61
N HIS A 928 1.57 26.94 -18.87
CA HIS A 928 2.09 25.88 -18.03
C HIS A 928 2.86 26.43 -16.83
N ALA A 929 3.65 27.48 -17.04
CA ALA A 929 4.31 28.20 -15.96
C ALA A 929 4.50 29.68 -16.37
N ASP A 930 3.85 30.60 -15.66
CA ASP A 930 4.12 32.04 -15.78
C ASP A 930 5.00 32.59 -14.64
N PHE A 931 5.36 31.74 -13.68
CA PHE A 931 6.20 32.08 -12.54
C PHE A 931 5.60 33.13 -11.58
N GLU A 932 4.30 33.45 -11.69
CA GLU A 932 3.63 34.51 -10.91
C GLU A 932 3.11 34.04 -9.52
N GLN A 933 3.33 32.75 -9.16
CA GLN A 933 3.05 32.15 -7.82
C GLN A 933 1.60 32.27 -7.34
N VAL A 934 0.64 31.83 -8.17
CA VAL A 934 -0.79 31.84 -7.84
C VAL A 934 -1.37 30.43 -7.83
N ASP A 935 -0.52 29.42 -7.72
CA ASP A 935 -0.87 28.00 -7.92
C ASP A 935 -1.69 27.78 -9.20
N MET A 936 -2.67 26.88 -9.17
CA MET A 936 -3.64 26.62 -10.25
C MET A 936 -4.71 27.70 -10.44
N TRP A 937 -4.55 28.89 -9.84
CA TRP A 937 -5.51 29.96 -10.03
C TRP A 937 -5.32 30.69 -11.35
N GLU A 938 -6.40 30.80 -12.11
CA GLU A 938 -6.47 31.61 -13.31
C GLU A 938 -7.38 32.82 -13.13
N ALA A 939 -7.08 33.90 -13.86
CA ALA A 939 -7.94 35.05 -13.95
C ALA A 939 -8.47 35.21 -15.35
N GLN A 940 -9.73 35.59 -15.43
CA GLN A 940 -10.39 35.82 -16.69
C GLN A 940 -11.09 37.18 -16.68
N LEU A 941 -10.90 37.94 -17.74
CA LEU A 941 -11.70 39.13 -18.01
C LEU A 941 -12.72 38.74 -19.08
N ASN A 942 -14.01 38.87 -18.77
CA ASN A 942 -15.09 38.44 -19.66
C ASN A 942 -14.96 36.99 -20.15
N TRP A 943 -14.53 36.07 -19.26
CA TRP A 943 -14.33 34.64 -19.57
C TRP A 943 -13.23 34.36 -20.60
N SER A 944 -12.34 35.32 -20.83
CA SER A 944 -11.10 35.11 -21.57
C SER A 944 -9.92 35.15 -20.61
N PRO A 945 -9.01 34.16 -20.66
CA PRO A 945 -7.80 34.15 -19.85
C PRO A 945 -7.07 35.50 -19.91
N THR A 946 -6.59 35.95 -18.77
CA THR A 946 -5.89 37.22 -18.66
C THR A 946 -4.76 37.13 -17.66
N THR A 947 -3.60 37.69 -18.02
CA THR A 947 -2.43 37.74 -17.15
C THR A 947 -2.59 38.82 -16.08
N GLY A 948 -1.85 38.63 -14.97
CA GLY A 948 -1.72 39.62 -13.90
C GLY A 948 -2.30 39.22 -12.55
N ILE A 949 -2.56 37.92 -12.30
CA ILE A 949 -2.74 37.46 -10.92
C ILE A 949 -1.37 37.49 -10.25
N THR A 950 -1.32 38.03 -9.04
CA THR A 950 -0.11 38.13 -8.23
C THR A 950 -0.51 38.07 -6.76
N PRO A 951 0.28 37.41 -5.89
CA PRO A 951 0.10 37.58 -4.46
C PRO A 951 0.41 39.02 -4.06
N SER A 952 -0.32 39.51 -3.07
CA SER A 952 -0.37 40.91 -2.71
C SER A 952 -0.35 41.08 -1.21
N GLU A 953 0.56 41.92 -0.74
CA GLU A 953 0.56 42.44 0.63
C GLU A 953 -0.39 43.65 0.78
N ASP A 954 -1.03 44.12 -0.31
CA ASP A 954 -1.92 45.27 -0.27
C ASP A 954 -3.20 44.99 0.56
N TRP A 955 -3.56 43.71 0.72
CA TRP A 955 -4.72 43.25 1.46
C TRP A 955 -4.54 41.80 1.93
N GLY A 956 -5.01 41.46 3.14
CA GLY A 956 -5.11 40.09 3.66
C GLY A 956 -5.83 40.07 5.02
N VAL A 957 -6.50 38.97 5.34
CA VAL A 957 -7.25 38.78 6.60
C VAL A 957 -6.27 38.41 7.72
N ASP A 958 -6.13 39.27 8.73
CA ASP A 958 -5.17 39.16 9.84
C ASP A 958 -3.71 39.58 9.51
N ASN A 959 -3.54 40.51 8.55
CA ASN A 959 -2.23 41.05 8.09
C ASN A 959 -1.33 39.99 7.42
N THR A 960 -1.97 39.07 6.72
CA THR A 960 -1.45 38.02 5.87
C THR A 960 -1.40 38.49 4.41
N SER A 961 -0.83 37.69 3.49
CA SER A 961 -0.85 38.01 2.04
C SER A 961 -2.17 37.54 1.41
N SER A 962 -2.65 38.17 0.34
CA SER A 962 -3.80 37.69 -0.45
C SER A 962 -3.42 37.42 -1.90
N MET A 963 -4.28 36.75 -2.65
CA MET A 963 -4.15 36.70 -4.11
C MET A 963 -4.89 37.87 -4.75
N SER A 964 -4.27 38.56 -5.70
CA SER A 964 -4.85 39.75 -6.33
C SER A 964 -4.68 39.77 -7.86
N ILE A 965 -5.55 40.51 -8.55
CA ILE A 965 -5.33 40.93 -9.93
C ILE A 965 -5.56 42.43 -10.07
N MET A 966 -4.63 43.12 -10.74
CA MET A 966 -4.77 44.53 -11.11
C MET A 966 -5.05 44.66 -12.62
N LYS A 967 -6.10 45.40 -12.99
CA LYS A 967 -6.49 45.55 -14.39
C LYS A 967 -6.91 46.96 -14.77
N ASP A 968 -6.49 47.41 -15.95
CA ASP A 968 -7.08 48.56 -16.63
C ASP A 968 -8.35 48.11 -17.37
N LEU A 969 -9.51 48.52 -16.87
CA LEU A 969 -10.80 48.16 -17.43
C LEU A 969 -11.18 49.01 -18.65
N THR A 970 -10.46 50.11 -18.90
CA THR A 970 -10.73 51.01 -20.04
C THR A 970 -10.27 50.45 -21.37
N ALA A 971 -9.35 49.48 -21.35
CA ALA A 971 -8.81 48.83 -22.53
C ALA A 971 -9.69 47.68 -23.08
N SER A 972 -10.73 47.29 -22.34
CA SER A 972 -11.63 46.20 -22.71
C SER A 972 -12.89 46.72 -23.41
N ASP A 973 -13.31 46.05 -24.48
CA ASP A 973 -14.66 46.22 -25.01
C ASP A 973 -15.65 45.66 -23.97
N THR A 974 -16.25 46.55 -23.17
CA THR A 974 -17.28 46.24 -22.15
C THR A 974 -16.84 45.22 -21.08
N PRO A 975 -16.17 45.65 -19.99
CA PRO A 975 -15.82 44.77 -18.86
C PRO A 975 -17.10 44.40 -18.09
N GLU A 976 -17.61 43.20 -18.32
CA GLU A 976 -18.80 42.67 -17.64
C GLU A 976 -18.41 41.95 -16.36
N ASN A 977 -17.32 41.17 -16.37
CA ASN A 977 -16.92 40.34 -15.24
C ASN A 977 -15.40 40.16 -15.15
N VAL A 978 -14.89 40.08 -13.92
CA VAL A 978 -13.56 39.54 -13.60
C VAL A 978 -13.76 38.26 -12.81
N VAL A 979 -13.16 37.16 -13.25
CA VAL A 979 -13.24 35.84 -12.61
C VAL A 979 -11.86 35.46 -12.11
N MET A 980 -11.79 34.91 -10.90
CA MET A 980 -10.59 34.29 -10.33
C MET A 980 -11.00 32.88 -9.89
N GLN A 981 -10.41 31.82 -10.44
CA GLN A 981 -10.88 30.44 -10.22
C GLN A 981 -9.75 29.41 -10.29
N THR A 982 -10.00 28.21 -9.77
CA THR A 982 -9.05 27.09 -9.68
C THR A 982 -9.74 25.73 -9.84
N TYR A 983 -8.97 24.66 -10.12
CA TYR A 983 -9.46 23.29 -10.45
C TYR A 983 -8.72 22.16 -9.69
N PRO A 984 -8.89 22.02 -8.36
CA PRO A 984 -8.03 21.17 -7.53
C PRO A 984 -8.40 19.68 -7.38
N ALA A 985 -9.50 19.20 -7.98
CA ALA A 985 -9.98 17.80 -7.84
C ALA A 985 -9.99 17.29 -6.37
N LEU A 986 -10.64 18.04 -5.46
CA LEU A 986 -10.66 17.74 -4.02
C LEU A 986 -11.73 16.72 -3.66
N GLN A 987 -11.35 15.58 -3.09
CA GLN A 987 -12.30 14.67 -2.41
C GLN A 987 -12.56 15.20 -0.98
N LEU A 988 -13.81 15.25 -0.52
CA LEU A 988 -14.14 15.84 0.79
C LEU A 988 -14.35 14.78 1.88
N GLU A 989 -13.98 15.09 3.13
CA GLU A 989 -14.45 14.31 4.28
C GLU A 989 -15.96 14.50 4.51
N ASP A 990 -16.63 13.47 5.03
CA ASP A 990 -18.10 13.43 5.17
C ASP A 990 -18.67 14.52 6.10
N ASP A 991 -17.85 15.04 7.02
CA ASP A 991 -18.26 16.06 7.98
C ASP A 991 -18.13 17.49 7.44
N VAL A 992 -17.48 17.69 6.29
CA VAL A 992 -17.30 18.99 5.63
C VAL A 992 -18.63 19.46 5.02
N THR A 993 -19.09 20.63 5.47
CA THR A 993 -20.39 21.18 5.06
C THR A 993 -20.28 22.52 4.37
N THR A 994 -19.18 23.25 4.56
CA THR A 994 -19.08 24.63 4.09
C THR A 994 -17.73 24.92 3.44
N LEU A 995 -17.75 25.50 2.25
CA LEU A 995 -16.60 26.17 1.63
C LEU A 995 -16.71 27.68 1.87
N LYS A 996 -15.64 28.27 2.41
CA LYS A 996 -15.52 29.71 2.66
C LYS A 996 -14.38 30.31 1.86
N LEU A 997 -14.53 31.58 1.50
CA LEU A 997 -13.51 32.38 0.83
C LEU A 997 -13.80 33.86 1.08
N THR A 998 -12.77 34.66 1.36
CA THR A 998 -12.90 36.11 1.49
C THR A 998 -12.56 36.81 0.18
N ALA A 999 -13.38 37.78 -0.24
CA ALA A 999 -13.16 38.54 -1.47
C ALA A 999 -13.25 40.05 -1.23
N TYR A 1000 -12.49 40.81 -2.03
CA TYR A 1000 -12.49 42.26 -1.99
C TYR A 1000 -12.23 42.87 -3.37
N ALA A 1001 -12.72 44.08 -3.62
CA ALA A 1001 -12.42 44.86 -4.81
C ALA A 1001 -12.13 46.32 -4.46
N ALA A 1002 -11.05 46.87 -5.02
CA ALA A 1002 -10.64 48.26 -4.87
C ALA A 1002 -10.59 48.96 -6.22
N ASP A 1003 -11.00 50.24 -6.25
CA ASP A 1003 -11.01 51.09 -7.44
C ASP A 1003 -11.79 50.50 -8.65
N ALA A 1004 -12.67 49.52 -8.45
CA ALA A 1004 -13.37 48.79 -9.51
C ALA A 1004 -14.80 49.30 -9.80
N GLY A 1005 -15.28 50.31 -9.07
CA GLY A 1005 -16.63 50.89 -9.20
C GLY A 1005 -17.37 50.98 -7.87
N ALA A 1006 -18.55 51.60 -7.88
CA ALA A 1006 -19.35 51.84 -6.67
C ALA A 1006 -20.42 50.78 -6.38
N ASP A 1007 -20.57 49.76 -7.25
CA ASP A 1007 -21.63 48.75 -7.18
C ASP A 1007 -21.09 47.34 -7.51
N VAL A 1008 -19.83 47.05 -7.14
CA VAL A 1008 -19.19 45.76 -7.44
C VAL A 1008 -19.80 44.65 -6.57
N ASN A 1009 -20.28 43.59 -7.22
CA ASN A 1009 -20.81 42.41 -6.54
C ASN A 1009 -19.96 41.19 -6.89
N VAL A 1010 -19.78 40.29 -5.93
CA VAL A 1010 -18.99 39.05 -6.08
C VAL A 1010 -19.88 37.83 -5.88
N HIS A 1011 -19.64 36.77 -6.65
CA HIS A 1011 -20.19 35.44 -6.43
C HIS A 1011 -19.05 34.48 -6.09
N LEU A 1012 -19.19 33.67 -5.04
CA LEU A 1012 -18.43 32.42 -4.89
C LEU A 1012 -19.18 31.35 -5.71
N PHE A 1013 -18.48 30.48 -6.42
CA PHE A 1013 -19.09 29.34 -7.10
C PHE A 1013 -18.23 28.08 -6.91
N VAL A 1014 -18.86 26.93 -7.10
CA VAL A 1014 -18.22 25.61 -7.05
C VAL A 1014 -18.74 24.74 -8.19
N LYS A 1015 -17.88 23.84 -8.68
CA LYS A 1015 -18.11 22.77 -9.64
C LYS A 1015 -17.62 21.48 -8.99
N GLY A 1016 -18.36 20.40 -9.12
CA GLY A 1016 -18.00 19.15 -8.47
C GLY A 1016 -19.02 18.05 -8.66
N ILE A 1017 -18.81 16.93 -7.98
CA ILE A 1017 -19.77 15.83 -7.91
C ILE A 1017 -20.52 15.95 -6.59
N LYS A 1018 -21.84 16.10 -6.68
CA LYS A 1018 -22.76 16.14 -5.52
C LYS A 1018 -23.83 15.10 -5.73
N ASP A 1019 -24.01 14.23 -4.73
CA ASP A 1019 -24.97 13.12 -4.80
C ASP A 1019 -24.81 12.30 -6.11
N ASP A 1020 -23.56 11.95 -6.46
CA ASP A 1020 -23.14 11.22 -7.68
C ASP A 1020 -23.47 11.89 -9.03
N ALA A 1021 -23.72 13.20 -9.04
CA ALA A 1021 -23.97 13.96 -10.25
C ALA A 1021 -23.08 15.20 -10.35
N PRO A 1022 -22.62 15.57 -11.56
CA PRO A 1022 -21.92 16.83 -11.76
C PRO A 1022 -22.87 18.01 -11.48
N VAL A 1023 -22.50 18.83 -10.52
CA VAL A 1023 -23.24 20.02 -10.08
C VAL A 1023 -22.34 21.24 -10.15
N GLU A 1024 -22.91 22.33 -10.65
CA GLU A 1024 -22.32 23.66 -10.62
C GLU A 1024 -23.27 24.60 -9.87
N GLN A 1025 -22.77 25.23 -8.80
CA GLN A 1025 -23.57 26.05 -7.90
C GLN A 1025 -23.10 27.51 -7.89
N TRP A 1026 -24.06 28.41 -8.07
CA TRP A 1026 -23.87 29.87 -8.11
C TRP A 1026 -24.80 30.56 -7.10
N PRO A 1027 -24.44 30.65 -5.81
CA PRO A 1027 -25.16 31.44 -4.82
C PRO A 1027 -25.31 32.92 -5.21
N ALA A 1028 -26.19 33.63 -4.50
CA ALA A 1028 -26.48 35.05 -4.77
C ALA A 1028 -25.24 35.94 -4.58
N ALA A 1029 -25.12 36.98 -5.43
CA ALA A 1029 -24.02 37.93 -5.36
C ALA A 1029 -24.05 38.74 -4.05
N VAL A 1030 -22.88 38.99 -3.48
CA VAL A 1030 -22.71 39.88 -2.32
C VAL A 1030 -21.96 41.14 -2.75
N ASN A 1031 -22.38 42.29 -2.24
CA ASN A 1031 -21.73 43.56 -2.56
C ASN A 1031 -20.40 43.69 -1.78
N VAL A 1032 -19.30 43.96 -2.48
CA VAL A 1032 -17.93 44.01 -1.90
C VAL A 1032 -17.35 45.42 -1.84
N ASN A 1033 -18.20 46.44 -1.85
CA ASN A 1033 -17.72 47.83 -1.92
C ASN A 1033 -17.09 48.28 -0.59
N GLY A 1034 -15.79 48.61 -0.63
CA GLY A 1034 -15.11 49.37 0.42
C GLY A 1034 -14.80 48.60 1.71
N ALA A 1035 -15.15 47.31 1.78
CA ALA A 1035 -14.73 46.40 2.85
C ALA A 1035 -14.67 44.95 2.32
N PRO A 1036 -13.77 44.13 2.87
CA PRO A 1036 -13.75 42.68 2.65
C PRO A 1036 -15.07 42.01 3.00
N VAL A 1037 -15.40 40.94 2.27
CA VAL A 1037 -16.58 40.11 2.56
C VAL A 1037 -16.19 38.64 2.51
N GLU A 1038 -16.55 37.92 3.57
CA GLU A 1038 -16.50 36.45 3.60
C GLU A 1038 -17.71 35.90 2.84
N LEU A 1039 -17.43 35.04 1.87
CA LEU A 1039 -18.40 34.29 1.09
C LEU A 1039 -18.45 32.86 1.61
N MET A 1040 -19.64 32.29 1.68
CA MET A 1040 -19.84 30.91 2.14
C MET A 1040 -20.73 30.17 1.14
N LEU A 1041 -20.42 28.90 0.94
CA LEU A 1041 -21.17 28.00 0.08
C LEU A 1041 -21.36 26.65 0.80
N ASP A 1042 -22.60 26.18 0.86
CA ASP A 1042 -22.95 24.86 1.39
C ASP A 1042 -22.52 23.77 0.41
N VAL A 1043 -21.51 23.00 0.81
CA VAL A 1043 -20.94 21.86 0.07
C VAL A 1043 -21.36 20.52 0.68
N THR A 1044 -22.36 20.48 1.56
CA THR A 1044 -22.89 19.23 2.10
C THR A 1044 -23.31 18.28 0.96
N GLY A 1045 -22.82 17.05 0.99
CA GLY A 1045 -23.11 16.01 0.00
C GLY A 1045 -22.32 16.10 -1.31
N TYR A 1046 -21.33 17.00 -1.40
CA TYR A 1046 -20.31 16.91 -2.45
C TYR A 1046 -19.31 15.81 -2.07
N SER A 1047 -19.11 14.83 -2.96
CA SER A 1047 -18.02 13.87 -2.84
C SER A 1047 -16.72 14.45 -3.38
N GLU A 1048 -16.81 15.29 -4.41
CA GLU A 1048 -15.66 15.94 -5.05
C GLU A 1048 -15.94 17.40 -5.39
N ILE A 1049 -14.95 18.28 -5.21
CA ILE A 1049 -14.89 19.63 -5.79
C ILE A 1049 -13.84 19.65 -6.92
N SER A 1050 -14.32 19.66 -8.17
CA SER A 1050 -13.49 19.74 -9.37
C SER A 1050 -13.13 21.18 -9.78
N GLY A 1051 -13.75 22.18 -9.16
CA GLY A 1051 -13.31 23.57 -9.30
C GLY A 1051 -14.10 24.55 -8.45
N TYR A 1052 -13.49 25.67 -8.08
CA TYR A 1052 -14.16 26.75 -7.36
C TYR A 1052 -13.53 28.11 -7.68
N GLY A 1053 -14.24 29.18 -7.37
CA GLY A 1053 -13.70 30.52 -7.60
C GLY A 1053 -14.69 31.64 -7.29
N VAL A 1054 -14.27 32.86 -7.62
CA VAL A 1054 -15.11 34.06 -7.52
C VAL A 1054 -15.30 34.76 -8.84
N ARG A 1055 -16.46 35.41 -8.98
CA ARG A 1055 -16.82 36.26 -10.11
C ARG A 1055 -17.26 37.64 -9.63
N PHE A 1056 -16.49 38.67 -9.96
CA PHE A 1056 -16.81 40.08 -9.75
C PHE A 1056 -17.61 40.66 -10.93
N GLN A 1057 -18.65 41.43 -10.64
CA GLN A 1057 -19.57 42.03 -11.61
C GLN A 1057 -19.96 43.46 -11.22
N GLY A 1058 -20.54 44.22 -12.14
CA GLY A 1058 -20.95 45.62 -11.87
C GLY A 1058 -19.77 46.60 -11.94
N LEU A 1059 -18.78 46.26 -12.78
CA LEU A 1059 -17.51 46.96 -12.91
C LEU A 1059 -17.67 48.34 -13.57
N ASP A 1060 -16.89 49.32 -13.10
CA ASP A 1060 -16.78 50.63 -13.74
C ASP A 1060 -15.77 50.56 -14.91
N ALA A 1061 -16.31 50.57 -16.13
CA ALA A 1061 -15.53 50.55 -17.37
C ALA A 1061 -14.62 51.79 -17.59
N THR A 1062 -14.63 52.75 -16.67
CA THR A 1062 -13.71 53.90 -16.69
C THR A 1062 -12.53 53.75 -15.73
N SER A 1063 -12.46 52.66 -14.97
CA SER A 1063 -11.38 52.44 -14.00
C SER A 1063 -10.06 52.04 -14.68
N THR A 1064 -9.00 52.77 -14.34
CA THR A 1064 -7.62 52.48 -14.71
C THR A 1064 -6.89 52.01 -13.44
N ALA A 1065 -6.59 50.71 -13.34
CA ALA A 1065 -6.03 50.03 -12.15
C ALA A 1065 -7.06 49.54 -11.10
N ALA A 1066 -8.19 48.99 -11.55
CA ALA A 1066 -9.07 48.22 -10.67
C ALA A 1066 -8.33 47.01 -10.09
N LYS A 1067 -8.50 46.74 -8.80
CA LYS A 1067 -7.91 45.60 -8.10
C LYS A 1067 -8.99 44.67 -7.57
N PHE A 1068 -8.75 43.38 -7.69
CA PHE A 1068 -9.65 42.31 -7.21
C PHE A 1068 -8.84 41.33 -6.40
N TYR A 1069 -9.39 40.86 -5.30
CA TYR A 1069 -8.66 40.06 -4.34
C TYR A 1069 -9.46 38.86 -3.83
N VAL A 1070 -8.74 37.78 -3.53
CA VAL A 1070 -9.22 36.54 -2.91
C VAL A 1070 -8.27 36.15 -1.78
N ASP A 1071 -8.82 35.73 -0.64
CA ASP A 1071 -8.07 35.31 0.53
C ASP A 1071 -8.84 34.28 1.36
N HIS A 1072 -8.17 33.57 2.28
CA HIS A 1072 -8.76 32.78 3.36
C HIS A 1072 -9.80 31.76 2.87
N VAL A 1073 -9.36 30.83 2.03
CA VAL A 1073 -10.15 29.69 1.54
C VAL A 1073 -10.15 28.59 2.59
N VAL A 1074 -11.32 28.21 3.09
CA VAL A 1074 -11.47 27.29 4.24
C VAL A 1074 -12.60 26.31 4.00
N LEU A 1075 -12.40 25.05 4.38
CA LEU A 1075 -13.44 24.05 4.56
C LEU A 1075 -13.82 23.99 6.04
N GLU A 1076 -15.12 23.97 6.35
CA GLU A 1076 -15.61 23.79 7.72
C GLU A 1076 -16.47 22.55 7.88
N ALA A 1077 -16.23 21.85 8.99
CA ALA A 1077 -17.07 20.76 9.45
C ALA A 1077 -18.42 21.27 10.00
N ALA A 1078 -19.41 20.38 10.04
CA ALA A 1078 -20.66 20.63 10.77
C ALA A 1078 -20.37 20.99 12.24
N ALA A 1079 -20.99 22.05 12.76
CA ALA A 1079 -20.86 22.39 14.17
C ALA A 1079 -21.36 21.23 15.04
N ALA A 1080 -20.50 20.70 15.92
CA ALA A 1080 -20.88 19.65 16.87
C ALA A 1080 -22.05 20.15 17.75
N GLU A 1081 -23.20 19.47 17.69
CA GLU A 1081 -24.37 19.74 18.56
C GLU A 1081 -24.19 19.25 20.01
#